data_AF-A0ABD3FM59-F1
#
_entry.id   AF-A0ABD3FM59-F1
#
_cell.length_a   1.000
_cell.length_b   1.000
_cell.length_c   1.000
_cell.angle_alpha   90.00
_cell.angle_beta   90.00
_cell.angle_gamma   90.00
#
_symmetry.space_group_name_H-M   'P 1'
#
loop_
_entity.id
_entity.type
_entity.pdbx_description
1 polymer ?
#
loop_
_entity_poly.entity_id
_entity_poly.type
_entity_poly.pdbx_seq_one_letter_code
_entity_poly.pdbx_strand_id
1 'polypeptide(L)'
;MNEGKRKTLSSSFLCSPIPKDPSQTFFVDDNRSLQSKGGSGGSFLDDMNTPNKNNSSFSPEYVRQLQERVRELEKERRGAKQDDEDENARKSKRQRMEIESIAVFKNEELKRETQSLKIQLETNLQRHQIALKERDLQIDQLRRQLKFAVMEEEETLKELKTVTNEHSAEKLELEKKVVELEAQLDLVEGKLNEWKEKALEATSQLRTQSRQSAMKIQLLQDELEAAQDSSSTSSQSEDNIFESKIRLLESQLKEKSLEAEHAASSLLGAHETLENAREVRELNEQIMQLQSTERKLKAELVDLIEASRSSSILQEKLYQTTQKLQQSEERNSQSLKRIESAMLVEEAHKQFYDYFEAIVKEAKCGLSLEDLKNRPAAAVIELYKARQNAFEILLEQKSNVEIQHRRLEKQCEKLQNDLITSGNNCAKLEMQLAEIQQKMNGSNDVITHLRKVNEELVEILETYGKDPDDQEVNELSTKRVALLESSLKQSQELIKGMESTQKSMATPAAVKKYEARIERLEKALADAKQENGNLTKHLEKTEMELAIFEKRLGRGEFNVETTKIVHLAVNPTRELLQNKAKSGDIEKLRQENEALRARLNKLTDGDDSESLSAPAEDKLSTTTAYDTVEGLKKLNQRLKQVRRCN
;
A
#
# COMPACT_ATOMS: atom_id res chain seq x y z
N MET A 1 -35.88 -4.89 54.42
CA MET A 1 -34.93 -4.13 55.27
C MET A 1 -33.51 -4.47 54.87
N ASN A 2 -32.87 -3.58 54.11
CA ASN A 2 -31.45 -3.19 54.23
C ASN A 2 -31.24 -2.10 53.18
N GLU A 3 -31.20 -0.87 53.67
CA GLU A 3 -31.03 0.37 52.91
C GLU A 3 -29.54 0.69 52.72
N GLY A 4 -29.19 1.32 51.60
CA GLY A 4 -27.80 1.65 51.31
C GLY A 4 -27.51 2.57 50.13
N LYS A 5 -28.29 3.65 49.99
CA LYS A 5 -27.94 4.91 49.28
C LYS A 5 -27.84 4.90 47.74
N ARG A 6 -28.95 5.33 47.13
CA ARG A 6 -29.04 5.99 45.81
C ARG A 6 -28.29 7.33 45.82
N LYS A 7 -27.59 7.64 44.73
CA LYS A 7 -27.24 9.02 44.32
C LYS A 7 -27.66 9.21 42.87
N THR A 8 -28.45 10.24 42.64
CA THR A 8 -28.93 10.70 41.33
C THR A 8 -28.46 12.14 41.09
N LEU A 9 -28.12 12.41 39.82
CA LEU A 9 -28.07 13.69 39.08
C LEU A 9 -26.83 14.62 39.19
N SER A 10 -26.14 14.77 38.06
CA SER A 10 -25.83 16.04 37.35
C SER A 10 -25.10 15.69 36.04
N SER A 11 -25.73 15.74 34.85
CA SER A 11 -25.98 16.92 34.00
C SER A 11 -24.71 17.65 33.52
N SER A 12 -24.22 17.30 32.32
CA SER A 12 -23.58 18.25 31.40
C SER A 12 -23.61 17.71 29.96
N PHE A 13 -24.69 18.04 29.25
CA PHE A 13 -24.72 18.05 27.78
C PHE A 13 -23.96 19.30 27.29
N LEU A 14 -22.97 19.12 26.42
CA LEU A 14 -22.47 20.18 25.56
C LEU A 14 -22.85 19.86 24.11
N CYS A 15 -23.95 20.48 23.67
CA CYS A 15 -24.24 20.69 22.27
C CYS A 15 -23.31 21.78 21.71
N SER A 16 -22.78 21.57 20.51
CA SER A 16 -22.35 22.65 19.61
C SER A 16 -22.40 22.16 18.15
N PRO A 17 -22.61 23.07 17.20
CA PRO A 17 -23.73 22.97 16.26
C PRO A 17 -23.34 22.52 14.86
N ILE A 18 -24.35 22.02 14.17
CA ILE A 18 -24.40 21.65 12.75
C ILE A 18 -23.88 22.81 11.87
N PRO A 19 -22.84 22.61 11.03
CA PRO A 19 -22.53 23.55 9.96
C PRO A 19 -23.57 23.43 8.86
N LYS A 20 -24.26 24.55 8.61
CA LYS A 20 -25.24 24.72 7.54
C LYS A 20 -24.58 24.58 6.16
N ASP A 21 -25.31 23.90 5.31
CA ASP A 21 -25.22 23.80 3.86
C ASP A 21 -24.83 25.14 3.18
N PRO A 22 -23.76 25.20 2.35
CA PRO A 22 -23.39 26.40 1.62
C PRO A 22 -24.05 26.52 0.24
N SER A 23 -25.08 25.72 -0.08
CA SER A 23 -25.85 25.88 -1.33
C SER A 23 -27.02 26.86 -1.18
N GLN A 24 -26.73 28.14 -0.93
CA GLN A 24 -27.68 29.23 -1.22
C GLN A 24 -26.99 30.37 -1.97
N THR A 25 -27.30 30.43 -3.26
CA THR A 25 -27.06 31.54 -4.16
C THR A 25 -27.85 32.77 -3.72
N PHE A 26 -27.17 33.91 -3.57
CA PHE A 26 -27.76 35.23 -3.73
C PHE A 26 -27.15 35.90 -4.96
N PHE A 27 -27.98 36.06 -5.98
CA PHE A 27 -27.82 37.07 -7.02
C PHE A 27 -28.25 38.43 -6.43
N VAL A 28 -27.45 39.48 -6.60
CA VAL A 28 -27.89 40.84 -6.98
C VAL A 28 -26.71 41.56 -7.65
N ASP A 29 -27.00 42.07 -8.84
CA ASP A 29 -26.16 42.82 -9.76
C ASP A 29 -25.85 44.27 -9.34
N ASP A 30 -24.93 44.85 -10.13
CA ASP A 30 -24.95 46.21 -10.66
C ASP A 30 -24.64 47.41 -9.75
N ASN A 31 -23.56 48.12 -10.10
CA ASN A 31 -23.59 49.40 -10.84
C ASN A 31 -22.46 50.36 -10.43
N ARG A 32 -21.83 50.91 -11.49
CA ARG A 32 -21.21 52.25 -11.58
C ARG A 32 -19.93 52.50 -10.77
N SER A 33 -19.01 53.38 -11.16
CA SER A 33 -18.64 54.06 -12.41
C SER A 33 -17.57 55.09 -12.00
N LEU A 34 -16.70 55.45 -12.95
CA LEU A 34 -16.03 56.75 -13.09
C LEU A 34 -14.76 57.06 -12.28
N GLN A 35 -13.74 57.40 -13.09
CA GLN A 35 -12.84 58.57 -12.96
C GLN A 35 -11.77 58.53 -11.86
N SER A 36 -10.58 59.13 -12.00
CA SER A 36 -9.82 59.76 -13.09
C SER A 36 -8.48 60.25 -12.48
N LYS A 37 -7.53 60.63 -13.35
CA LYS A 37 -6.37 61.54 -13.12
C LYS A 37 -5.23 60.99 -12.24
N GLY A 38 -3.95 61.26 -12.51
CA GLY A 38 -3.32 62.17 -13.47
C GLY A 38 -2.18 62.97 -12.80
N GLY A 39 -1.01 63.01 -13.46
CA GLY A 39 0.08 63.99 -13.26
C GLY A 39 1.10 63.64 -12.15
N SER A 40 2.32 64.20 -12.10
CA SER A 40 3.13 65.06 -12.99
C SER A 40 4.47 65.35 -12.26
N GLY A 41 5.56 65.59 -13.00
CA GLY A 41 6.73 66.41 -12.56
C GLY A 41 7.82 65.69 -11.74
N GLY A 42 9.11 66.01 -11.85
CA GLY A 42 9.78 67.12 -12.53
C GLY A 42 11.32 67.02 -12.50
N SER A 43 11.92 67.91 -13.27
CA SER A 43 13.35 68.14 -13.59
C SER A 43 14.03 69.11 -12.60
N PHE A 44 15.37 69.03 -12.41
CA PHE A 44 16.34 70.16 -12.25
C PHE A 44 17.80 69.64 -12.03
N LEU A 45 18.80 69.86 -12.91
CA LEU A 45 19.89 70.90 -12.98
C LEU A 45 20.94 70.83 -11.84
N ASP A 46 22.26 71.10 -11.97
CA ASP A 46 23.13 72.01 -12.75
C ASP A 46 24.55 71.36 -12.94
N ASP A 47 25.38 71.59 -13.97
CA ASP A 47 26.04 72.79 -14.53
C ASP A 47 27.25 73.32 -13.71
N MET A 48 28.45 73.36 -14.32
CA MET A 48 29.62 74.17 -13.87
C MET A 48 30.65 74.36 -15.00
N ASN A 49 30.97 75.63 -15.26
CA ASN A 49 31.78 76.19 -16.34
C ASN A 49 33.20 76.61 -15.88
N THR A 50 34.25 76.30 -16.69
CA THR A 50 35.48 77.10 -17.02
C THR A 50 36.48 77.51 -15.89
N PRO A 51 37.77 77.90 -16.11
CA PRO A 51 38.34 78.58 -17.29
C PRO A 51 39.79 78.27 -17.75
N ASN A 52 40.09 78.87 -18.92
CA ASN A 52 41.37 79.08 -19.62
C ASN A 52 42.55 79.54 -18.76
N LYS A 53 43.76 79.04 -19.07
CA LYS A 53 45.05 79.74 -18.86
C LYS A 53 46.01 79.47 -20.02
N ASN A 54 46.36 80.54 -20.74
CA ASN A 54 47.46 80.62 -21.69
C ASN A 54 48.80 80.94 -20.99
N ASN A 55 49.89 80.65 -21.72
CA ASN A 55 51.29 81.05 -21.54
C ASN A 55 52.23 80.03 -20.86
N SER A 56 52.90 79.22 -21.69
CA SER A 56 54.37 79.14 -21.66
C SER A 56 54.89 78.62 -23.00
N SER A 57 55.89 79.31 -23.54
CA SER A 57 56.65 79.03 -24.74
C SER A 57 57.18 77.58 -24.82
N PHE A 58 56.62 76.78 -25.72
CA PHE A 58 57.20 75.50 -26.17
C PHE A 58 57.06 75.37 -27.69
N SER A 59 58.05 74.74 -28.32
CA SER A 59 58.12 74.54 -29.78
C SER A 59 56.80 73.95 -30.35
N PRO A 60 56.32 74.42 -31.52
CA PRO A 60 55.10 73.94 -32.16
C PRO A 60 55.02 72.42 -32.40
N GLU A 61 56.15 71.70 -32.38
CA GLU A 61 56.20 70.24 -32.50
C GLU A 61 55.80 69.51 -31.21
N TYR A 62 56.14 70.04 -30.04
CA TYR A 62 55.83 69.40 -28.75
C TYR A 62 54.34 69.47 -28.44
N VAL A 63 53.69 70.60 -28.77
CA VAL A 63 52.24 70.79 -28.60
C VAL A 63 51.46 69.87 -29.55
N ARG A 64 51.98 69.62 -30.76
CA ARG A 64 51.35 68.72 -31.73
C ARG A 64 51.37 67.27 -31.26
N GLN A 65 52.52 66.79 -30.77
CA GLN A 65 52.64 65.44 -30.21
C GLN A 65 51.76 65.24 -28.96
N LEU A 66 51.64 66.25 -28.09
CA LEU A 66 50.73 66.14 -26.95
C LEU A 66 49.26 66.11 -27.38
N GLN A 67 48.87 66.95 -28.35
CA GLN A 67 47.50 66.95 -28.88
C GLN A 67 47.15 65.63 -29.58
N GLU A 68 48.09 65.04 -30.30
CA GLU A 68 47.92 63.76 -30.97
C GLU A 68 47.78 62.61 -29.94
N ARG A 69 48.63 62.60 -28.91
CA ARG A 69 48.54 61.64 -27.81
C ARG A 69 47.27 61.80 -26.95
N VAL A 70 46.79 63.02 -26.75
CA VAL A 70 45.49 63.28 -26.10
C VAL A 70 44.35 62.78 -26.98
N ARG A 71 44.43 62.97 -28.30
CA ARG A 71 43.40 62.51 -29.24
C ARG A 71 43.35 60.98 -29.34
N GLU A 72 44.50 60.31 -29.25
CA GLU A 72 44.60 58.85 -29.14
C GLU A 72 44.02 58.35 -27.83
N LEU A 73 44.39 58.94 -26.69
CA LEU A 73 43.83 58.59 -25.38
C LEU A 73 42.32 58.86 -25.29
N GLU A 74 41.80 59.91 -25.94
CA GLU A 74 40.37 60.16 -26.05
C GLU A 74 39.66 59.15 -26.95
N LYS A 75 40.30 58.67 -28.01
CA LYS A 75 39.77 57.58 -28.85
C LYS A 75 39.73 56.26 -28.10
N GLU A 76 40.79 55.92 -27.38
CA GLU A 76 40.82 54.73 -26.50
C GLU A 76 39.76 54.82 -25.41
N ARG A 77 39.57 56.00 -24.80
CA ARG A 77 38.57 56.21 -23.75
C ARG A 77 37.13 56.17 -24.29
N ARG A 78 36.89 56.59 -25.54
CA ARG A 78 35.57 56.46 -26.19
C ARG A 78 35.29 55.03 -26.62
N GLY A 79 36.28 54.30 -27.15
CA GLY A 79 36.17 52.88 -27.44
C GLY A 79 35.86 52.06 -26.19
N ALA A 80 36.62 52.28 -25.11
CA ALA A 80 36.39 51.62 -23.82
C ALA A 80 34.99 51.90 -23.24
N LYS A 81 34.49 53.14 -23.34
CA LYS A 81 33.14 53.48 -22.86
C LYS A 81 32.02 52.84 -23.70
N GLN A 82 32.20 52.74 -25.01
CA GLN A 82 31.21 52.15 -25.90
C GLN A 82 31.14 50.62 -25.73
N ASP A 83 32.29 49.98 -25.54
CA ASP A 83 32.37 48.56 -25.18
C ASP A 83 31.74 48.29 -23.80
N ASP A 84 31.94 49.19 -22.82
CA ASP A 84 31.31 49.11 -21.49
C ASP A 84 29.77 49.27 -21.55
N GLU A 85 29.25 50.15 -22.41
CA GLU A 85 27.81 50.36 -22.60
C GLU A 85 27.14 49.17 -23.31
N ASP A 86 27.78 48.60 -24.33
CA ASP A 86 27.29 47.41 -25.04
C ASP A 86 27.34 46.15 -24.15
N GLU A 87 28.39 46.00 -23.32
CA GLU A 87 28.44 44.96 -22.30
C GLU A 87 27.34 45.15 -21.24
N ASN A 88 27.07 46.38 -20.79
CA ASN A 88 25.97 46.66 -19.86
C ASN A 88 24.59 46.38 -20.47
N ALA A 89 24.36 46.71 -21.74
CA ALA A 89 23.10 46.42 -22.43
C ALA A 89 22.90 44.90 -22.60
N ARG A 90 23.95 44.17 -22.97
CA ARG A 90 23.94 42.69 -23.03
C ARG A 90 23.70 42.07 -21.66
N LYS A 91 24.32 42.62 -20.61
CA LYS A 91 24.12 42.19 -19.22
C LYS A 91 22.69 42.44 -18.75
N SER A 92 22.10 43.60 -19.06
CA SER A 92 20.71 43.92 -18.72
C SER A 92 19.72 43.02 -19.47
N LYS A 93 19.96 42.74 -20.76
CA LYS A 93 19.12 41.81 -21.54
C LYS A 93 19.20 40.38 -21.01
N ARG A 94 20.40 39.91 -20.64
CA ARG A 94 20.58 38.61 -19.96
C ARG A 94 19.84 38.56 -18.64
N GLN A 95 19.95 39.60 -17.82
CA GLN A 95 19.21 39.70 -16.55
C GLN A 95 17.70 39.67 -16.75
N ARG A 96 17.15 40.35 -17.76
CA ARG A 96 15.70 40.31 -18.05
C ARG A 96 15.23 38.91 -18.45
N MET A 97 15.95 38.25 -19.36
CA MET A 97 15.62 36.87 -19.75
C MET A 97 15.75 35.89 -18.58
N GLU A 98 16.72 36.12 -17.69
CA GLU A 98 16.87 35.34 -16.46
C GLU A 98 15.69 35.55 -15.52
N ILE A 99 15.24 36.79 -15.33
CA ILE A 99 14.05 37.12 -14.53
C ILE A 99 12.78 36.52 -15.13
N GLU A 100 12.59 36.60 -16.45
CA GLU A 100 11.43 36.02 -17.14
C GLU A 100 11.44 34.49 -17.06
N SER A 101 12.61 33.86 -17.25
CA SER A 101 12.79 32.42 -17.05
C SER A 101 12.44 32.00 -15.63
N ILE A 102 12.90 32.76 -14.62
CA ILE A 102 12.55 32.54 -13.21
C ILE A 102 11.04 32.71 -12.99
N ALA A 103 10.40 33.69 -13.63
CA ALA A 103 8.96 33.95 -13.47
C ALA A 103 8.10 32.83 -14.11
N VAL A 104 8.47 32.36 -15.32
CA VAL A 104 7.82 31.23 -15.98
C VAL A 104 8.00 29.96 -15.15
N PHE A 105 9.23 29.70 -14.68
CA PHE A 105 9.52 28.57 -13.81
C PHE A 105 8.67 28.60 -12.53
N LYS A 106 8.56 29.76 -11.86
CA LYS A 106 7.69 29.95 -10.69
C LYS A 106 6.21 29.74 -11.00
N ASN A 107 5.73 30.19 -12.15
CA ASN A 107 4.34 30.00 -12.55
C ASN A 107 4.04 28.50 -12.76
N GLU A 108 4.93 27.78 -13.42
CA GLU A 108 4.80 26.33 -13.58
C GLU A 108 4.92 25.57 -12.25
N GLU A 109 5.78 26.02 -11.34
CA GLU A 109 5.90 25.48 -9.98
C GLU A 109 4.59 25.67 -9.20
N LEU A 110 3.99 26.86 -9.24
CA LEU A 110 2.68 27.14 -8.63
C LEU A 110 1.57 26.29 -9.27
N LYS A 111 1.60 26.06 -10.59
CA LYS A 111 0.66 25.14 -11.26
C LYS A 111 0.81 23.70 -10.77
N ARG A 112 2.05 23.24 -10.56
CA ARG A 112 2.31 21.89 -10.02
C ARG A 112 1.93 21.79 -8.54
N GLU A 113 2.17 22.83 -7.76
CA GLU A 113 1.78 22.90 -6.35
C GLU A 113 0.26 22.90 -6.20
N THR A 114 -0.45 23.72 -6.95
CA THR A 114 -1.93 23.72 -6.99
C THR A 114 -2.48 22.37 -7.44
N GLN A 115 -1.88 21.71 -8.43
CA GLN A 115 -2.25 20.34 -8.81
C GLN A 115 -1.96 19.33 -7.69
N SER A 116 -0.82 19.42 -7.01
CA SER A 116 -0.48 18.53 -5.89
C SER A 116 -1.41 18.74 -4.69
N LEU A 117 -1.77 19.99 -4.37
CA LEU A 117 -2.74 20.31 -3.34
C LEU A 117 -4.12 19.80 -3.74
N LYS A 118 -4.51 19.94 -5.01
CA LYS A 118 -5.75 19.36 -5.53
C LYS A 118 -5.78 17.84 -5.35
N ILE A 119 -4.70 17.13 -5.68
CA ILE A 119 -4.57 15.67 -5.47
C ILE A 119 -4.57 15.31 -3.97
N GLN A 120 -3.91 16.09 -3.11
CA GLN A 120 -3.94 15.85 -1.66
C GLN A 120 -5.34 16.07 -1.08
N LEU A 121 -6.03 17.11 -1.54
CA LEU A 121 -7.41 17.37 -1.14
C LEU A 121 -8.33 16.26 -1.65
N GLU A 122 -8.15 15.80 -2.88
CA GLU A 122 -8.90 14.68 -3.46
C GLU A 122 -8.63 13.35 -2.73
N THR A 123 -7.38 13.04 -2.38
CA THR A 123 -7.05 11.83 -1.61
C THR A 123 -7.54 11.91 -0.17
N ASN A 124 -7.48 13.08 0.48
CA ASN A 124 -8.11 13.29 1.78
C ASN A 124 -9.63 13.18 1.70
N LEU A 125 -10.26 13.71 0.65
CA LEU A 125 -11.69 13.57 0.42
C LEU A 125 -12.07 12.11 0.20
N GLN A 126 -11.29 11.34 -0.56
CA GLN A 126 -11.48 9.89 -0.72
C GLN A 126 -11.30 9.14 0.60
N ARG A 127 -10.28 9.47 1.41
CA ARG A 127 -10.09 8.89 2.75
C ARG A 127 -11.25 9.20 3.68
N HIS A 128 -11.72 10.44 3.69
CA HIS A 128 -12.90 10.84 4.46
C HIS A 128 -14.15 10.11 3.96
N GLN A 129 -14.31 9.93 2.65
CA GLN A 129 -15.42 9.18 2.08
C GLN A 129 -15.37 7.69 2.45
N ILE A 130 -14.18 7.08 2.49
CA ILE A 130 -13.99 5.70 2.97
C ILE A 130 -14.34 5.62 4.46
N ALA A 131 -13.81 6.54 5.29
CA ALA A 131 -14.10 6.57 6.71
C ALA A 131 -15.60 6.82 7.02
N LEU A 132 -16.29 7.62 6.19
CA LEU A 132 -17.74 7.79 6.27
C LEU A 132 -18.47 6.48 5.91
N LYS A 133 -18.09 5.81 4.82
CA LYS A 133 -18.66 4.51 4.44
C LYS A 133 -18.44 3.43 5.50
N GLU A 134 -17.26 3.40 6.14
CA GLU A 134 -16.96 2.49 7.24
C GLU A 134 -17.82 2.79 8.47
N ARG A 135 -18.02 4.08 8.80
CA ARG A 135 -18.95 4.48 9.86
C ARG A 135 -20.40 4.15 9.52
N ASP A 136 -20.84 4.37 8.29
CA ASP A 136 -22.17 4.00 7.83
C ASP A 136 -22.39 2.50 7.94
N LEU A 137 -21.38 1.69 7.59
CA LEU A 137 -21.43 0.24 7.73
C LEU A 137 -21.49 -0.19 9.21
N GLN A 138 -20.76 0.47 10.10
CA GLN A 138 -20.86 0.25 11.55
C GLN A 138 -22.24 0.66 12.09
N ILE A 139 -22.78 1.79 11.65
CA ILE A 139 -24.12 2.26 12.01
C ILE A 139 -25.17 1.27 11.51
N ASP A 140 -25.04 0.74 10.29
CA ASP A 140 -25.95 -0.26 9.75
C ASP A 140 -25.84 -1.60 10.48
N GLN A 141 -24.65 -2.02 10.90
CA GLN A 141 -24.48 -3.18 11.78
C GLN A 141 -25.18 -2.97 13.12
N LEU A 142 -24.97 -1.82 13.77
CA LEU A 142 -25.64 -1.47 15.02
C LEU A 142 -27.16 -1.34 14.86
N ARG A 143 -27.65 -0.80 13.75
CA ARG A 143 -29.08 -0.74 13.43
C ARG A 143 -29.68 -2.12 13.22
N ARG A 144 -28.96 -3.04 12.57
CA ARG A 144 -29.41 -4.44 12.42
C ARG A 144 -29.45 -5.13 13.79
N GLN A 145 -28.40 -4.98 14.60
CA GLN A 145 -28.38 -5.51 15.97
C GLN A 145 -29.52 -4.96 16.82
N LEU A 146 -29.76 -3.64 16.77
CA LEU A 146 -30.89 -3.01 17.45
C LEU A 146 -32.22 -3.54 16.94
N LYS A 147 -32.38 -3.72 15.62
CA LYS A 147 -33.60 -4.29 15.04
C LYS A 147 -33.83 -5.73 15.51
N PHE A 148 -32.79 -6.55 15.58
CA PHE A 148 -32.88 -7.90 16.15
C PHE A 148 -33.25 -7.87 17.64
N ALA A 149 -32.59 -7.02 18.43
CA ALA A 149 -32.90 -6.87 19.85
C ALA A 149 -34.34 -6.36 20.08
N VAL A 150 -34.83 -5.41 19.29
CA VAL A 150 -36.21 -4.91 19.35
C VAL A 150 -37.20 -5.99 18.92
N MET A 151 -36.89 -6.78 17.89
CA MET A 151 -37.73 -7.92 17.50
C MET A 151 -37.80 -8.99 18.61
N GLU A 152 -36.66 -9.33 19.22
CA GLU A 152 -36.60 -10.25 20.37
C GLU A 152 -37.39 -9.70 21.57
N GLU A 153 -37.31 -8.38 21.84
CA GLU A 153 -38.12 -7.71 22.87
C GLU A 153 -39.63 -7.75 22.53
N GLU A 154 -40.01 -7.50 21.27
CA GLU A 154 -41.39 -7.58 20.82
C GLU A 154 -41.94 -9.02 20.89
N GLU A 155 -41.13 -10.02 20.55
CA GLU A 155 -41.50 -11.44 20.66
C GLU A 155 -41.67 -11.85 22.12
N THR A 156 -40.73 -11.50 22.99
CA THR A 156 -40.84 -11.78 24.44
C THR A 156 -41.99 -11.02 25.10
N LEU A 157 -42.32 -9.80 24.66
CA LEU A 157 -43.52 -9.09 25.12
C LEU A 157 -44.81 -9.75 24.63
N LYS A 158 -44.84 -10.27 23.40
CA LYS A 158 -45.98 -11.05 22.89
C LYS A 158 -46.15 -12.35 23.69
N GLU A 159 -45.07 -13.08 23.92
CA GLU A 159 -45.07 -14.29 24.77
C GLU A 159 -45.52 -13.98 26.21
N LEU A 160 -45.02 -12.89 26.80
CA LEU A 160 -45.46 -12.47 28.12
C LEU A 160 -46.95 -12.14 28.13
N LYS A 161 -47.46 -11.48 27.08
CA LYS A 161 -48.88 -11.16 26.94
C LYS A 161 -49.73 -12.43 26.76
N THR A 162 -49.28 -13.40 25.97
CA THR A 162 -50.00 -14.68 25.81
C THR A 162 -50.04 -15.44 27.12
N VAL A 163 -48.89 -15.56 27.82
CA VAL A 163 -48.82 -16.22 29.14
C VAL A 163 -49.68 -15.48 30.17
N THR A 164 -49.69 -14.14 30.16
CA THR A 164 -50.53 -13.36 31.09
C THR A 164 -52.02 -13.57 30.79
N ASN A 165 -52.40 -13.63 29.51
CA ASN A 165 -53.77 -13.90 29.11
C ASN A 165 -54.19 -15.33 29.47
N GLU A 166 -53.34 -16.33 29.20
CA GLU A 166 -53.54 -17.73 29.60
C GLU A 166 -53.69 -17.84 31.11
N HIS A 167 -52.80 -17.23 31.89
CA HIS A 167 -52.91 -17.19 33.34
C HIS A 167 -54.20 -16.52 33.82
N SER A 168 -54.64 -15.43 33.19
CA SER A 168 -55.91 -14.78 33.53
C SER A 168 -57.13 -15.64 33.17
N ALA A 169 -57.06 -16.40 32.08
CA ALA A 169 -58.10 -17.32 31.65
C ALA A 169 -58.18 -18.54 32.58
N GLU A 170 -57.04 -19.13 32.92
CA GLU A 170 -56.93 -20.21 33.91
C GLU A 170 -57.44 -19.75 35.28
N LYS A 171 -57.06 -18.54 35.72
CA LYS A 171 -57.55 -17.96 36.97
C LYS A 171 -59.07 -17.82 36.96
N LEU A 172 -59.65 -17.33 35.86
CA LEU A 172 -61.10 -17.19 35.72
C LEU A 172 -61.81 -18.54 35.65
N GLU A 173 -61.20 -19.56 35.05
CA GLU A 173 -61.73 -20.93 35.05
C GLU A 173 -61.69 -21.55 36.46
N LEU A 174 -60.61 -21.31 37.21
CA LEU A 174 -60.51 -21.72 38.62
C LEU A 174 -61.53 -21.00 39.49
N GLU A 175 -61.72 -19.69 39.34
CA GLU A 175 -62.75 -18.92 40.05
C GLU A 175 -64.16 -19.45 39.73
N LYS A 176 -64.45 -19.77 38.46
CA LYS A 176 -65.72 -20.43 38.09
C LYS A 176 -65.91 -21.78 38.77
N LYS A 177 -64.87 -22.63 38.78
CA LYS A 177 -64.92 -23.93 39.46
C LYS A 177 -65.11 -23.78 40.97
N VAL A 178 -64.49 -22.78 41.59
CA VAL A 178 -64.71 -22.48 43.01
C VAL A 178 -66.18 -22.13 43.25
N VAL A 179 -66.76 -21.22 42.46
CA VAL A 179 -68.18 -20.84 42.59
C VAL A 179 -69.12 -22.02 42.32
N GLU A 180 -68.82 -22.86 41.33
CA GLU A 180 -69.59 -24.08 41.05
C GLU A 180 -69.52 -25.07 42.22
N LEU A 181 -68.34 -25.27 42.80
CA LEU A 181 -68.15 -26.15 43.97
C LEU A 181 -68.81 -25.57 45.22
N GLU A 182 -68.75 -24.26 45.45
CA GLU A 182 -69.47 -23.57 46.53
C GLU A 182 -70.99 -23.74 46.35
N ALA A 183 -71.53 -23.55 45.15
CA ALA A 183 -72.96 -23.77 44.88
C ALA A 183 -73.39 -25.24 45.07
N GLN A 184 -72.53 -26.20 44.70
CA GLN A 184 -72.77 -27.62 44.97
C GLN A 184 -72.72 -27.92 46.48
N LEU A 185 -71.79 -27.29 47.20
CA LEU A 185 -71.67 -27.42 48.64
C LEU A 185 -72.93 -26.87 49.33
N ASP A 186 -73.38 -25.66 48.97
CA ASP A 186 -74.61 -25.06 49.48
C ASP A 186 -75.85 -25.94 49.22
N LEU A 187 -75.95 -26.55 48.03
CA LEU A 187 -77.02 -27.49 47.71
C LEU A 187 -76.96 -28.75 48.58
N VAL A 188 -75.76 -29.29 48.82
CA VAL A 188 -75.57 -30.47 49.67
C VAL A 188 -75.86 -30.13 51.14
N GLU A 189 -75.43 -28.96 51.62
CA GLU A 189 -75.73 -28.46 52.96
C GLU A 189 -77.24 -28.22 53.14
N GLY A 190 -77.90 -27.64 52.13
CA GLY A 190 -79.36 -27.48 52.11
C GLY A 190 -80.09 -28.81 52.19
N LYS A 191 -79.72 -29.77 51.33
CA LYS A 191 -80.25 -31.15 51.39
C LYS A 191 -80.00 -31.77 52.76
N LEU A 192 -78.79 -31.67 53.30
CA LEU A 192 -78.43 -32.23 54.59
C LEU A 192 -79.30 -31.65 55.72
N ASN A 193 -79.58 -30.36 55.68
CA ASN A 193 -80.49 -29.72 56.63
C ASN A 193 -81.94 -30.21 56.47
N GLU A 194 -82.44 -30.35 55.23
CA GLU A 194 -83.75 -30.97 54.99
C GLU A 194 -83.82 -32.42 55.51
N TRP A 195 -82.76 -33.22 55.30
CA TRP A 195 -82.70 -34.58 55.83
C TRP A 195 -82.66 -34.61 57.36
N LYS A 196 -81.96 -33.66 57.99
CA LYS A 196 -81.96 -33.50 59.45
C LYS A 196 -83.36 -33.15 59.96
N GLU A 197 -84.05 -32.21 59.32
CA GLU A 197 -85.43 -31.84 59.67
C GLU A 197 -86.39 -33.01 59.50
N LYS A 198 -86.36 -33.70 58.35
CA LYS A 198 -87.17 -34.91 58.10
C LYS A 198 -86.87 -36.02 59.09
N ALA A 199 -85.61 -36.23 59.46
CA ALA A 199 -85.23 -37.21 60.46
C ALA A 199 -85.77 -36.84 61.85
N LEU A 200 -85.70 -35.57 62.23
CA LEU A 200 -86.28 -35.07 63.49
C LEU A 200 -87.80 -35.21 63.50
N GLU A 201 -88.46 -34.88 62.39
CA GLU A 201 -89.91 -35.00 62.23
C GLU A 201 -90.36 -36.46 62.25
N ALA A 202 -89.69 -37.35 61.52
CA ALA A 202 -89.94 -38.78 61.55
C ALA A 202 -89.71 -39.37 62.95
N THR A 203 -88.68 -38.91 63.67
CA THR A 203 -88.43 -39.31 65.07
C THR A 203 -89.56 -38.82 66.00
N SER A 204 -90.07 -37.61 65.78
CA SER A 204 -91.22 -37.06 66.51
C SER A 204 -92.49 -37.89 66.24
N GLN A 205 -92.79 -38.15 64.96
CA GLN A 205 -93.92 -38.97 64.54
C GLN A 205 -93.83 -40.39 65.12
N LEU A 206 -92.67 -41.03 65.06
CA LEU A 206 -92.43 -42.35 65.64
C LEU A 206 -92.69 -42.36 67.16
N ARG A 207 -92.24 -41.33 67.89
CA ARG A 207 -92.55 -41.20 69.33
C ARG A 207 -94.05 -41.06 69.59
N THR A 208 -94.77 -40.30 68.75
CA THR A 208 -96.23 -40.15 68.91
C THR A 208 -96.98 -41.44 68.59
N GLN A 209 -96.65 -42.10 67.48
CA GLN A 209 -97.26 -43.38 67.10
C GLN A 209 -96.93 -44.48 68.11
N SER A 210 -95.69 -44.54 68.62
CA SER A 210 -95.30 -45.50 69.66
C SER A 210 -96.09 -45.28 70.96
N ARG A 211 -96.38 -44.04 71.35
CA ARG A 211 -97.26 -43.74 72.50
C ARG A 211 -98.71 -44.15 72.24
N GLN A 212 -99.24 -43.86 71.05
CA GLN A 212 -100.60 -44.21 70.65
C GLN A 212 -100.81 -45.73 70.57
N SER A 213 -99.84 -46.46 70.00
CA SER A 213 -99.90 -47.92 69.90
C SER A 213 -99.79 -48.58 71.26
N ALA A 214 -98.91 -48.10 72.15
CA ALA A 214 -98.83 -48.59 73.53
C ALA A 214 -100.16 -48.43 74.29
N MET A 215 -100.83 -47.28 74.14
CA MET A 215 -102.15 -47.04 74.75
C MET A 215 -103.23 -47.96 74.18
N LYS A 216 -103.21 -48.21 72.86
CA LYS A 216 -104.19 -49.07 72.19
C LYS A 216 -103.99 -50.56 72.51
N ILE A 217 -102.74 -51.00 72.66
CA ILE A 217 -102.43 -52.37 73.11
C ILE A 217 -102.98 -52.59 74.51
N GLN A 218 -102.85 -51.61 75.41
CA GLN A 218 -103.40 -51.69 76.76
C GLN A 218 -104.92 -51.83 76.77
N LEU A 219 -105.64 -51.03 75.96
CA LEU A 219 -107.10 -51.14 75.83
C LEU A 219 -107.55 -52.50 75.28
N LEU A 220 -106.85 -53.05 74.29
CA LEU A 220 -107.19 -54.34 73.71
C LEU A 220 -106.88 -55.51 74.66
N GLN A 221 -105.89 -55.37 75.54
CA GLN A 221 -105.64 -56.35 76.61
C GLN A 221 -106.82 -56.40 77.59
N ASP A 222 -107.36 -55.24 77.97
CA ASP A 222 -108.51 -55.13 78.89
C ASP A 222 -109.79 -55.75 78.27
N GLU A 223 -110.02 -55.60 76.96
CA GLU A 223 -111.19 -56.17 76.27
C GLU A 223 -111.11 -57.70 76.11
N LEU A 224 -109.90 -58.25 75.93
CA LEU A 224 -109.70 -59.69 75.72
C LEU A 224 -109.89 -60.50 77.01
N GLU A 225 -109.54 -59.91 78.15
CA GLU A 225 -109.81 -60.46 79.49
C GLU A 225 -111.33 -60.57 79.75
N ALA A 226 -112.12 -59.57 79.32
CA ALA A 226 -113.58 -59.58 79.46
C ALA A 226 -114.30 -60.63 78.59
N ALA A 227 -113.73 -60.98 77.43
CA ALA A 227 -114.33 -61.92 76.49
C ALA A 227 -114.12 -63.39 76.90
N GLN A 228 -113.03 -63.71 77.60
CA GLN A 228 -112.72 -65.09 78.02
C GLN A 228 -113.62 -65.62 79.14
N ASP A 229 -114.28 -64.76 79.91
CA ASP A 229 -115.20 -65.15 80.99
C ASP A 229 -116.59 -65.61 80.48
N SER A 230 -116.90 -65.40 79.19
CA SER A 230 -118.29 -65.43 78.69
C SER A 230 -118.72 -66.68 77.90
N SER A 231 -117.83 -67.64 77.60
CA SER A 231 -118.12 -68.70 76.61
C SER A 231 -118.01 -70.12 77.17
N SER A 232 -118.75 -70.39 78.24
CA SER A 232 -119.00 -71.74 78.76
C SER A 232 -120.39 -72.24 78.31
N THR A 233 -120.43 -73.42 77.71
CA THR A 233 -121.58 -74.36 77.60
C THR A 233 -122.69 -74.09 76.57
N SER A 234 -122.93 -75.06 75.68
CA SER A 234 -124.22 -75.79 75.51
C SER A 234 -124.43 -76.27 74.06
N SER A 235 -125.08 -77.42 73.92
CA SER A 235 -124.92 -78.43 72.85
C SER A 235 -126.22 -78.78 72.09
N GLN A 236 -126.04 -79.56 71.00
CA GLN A 236 -126.97 -80.56 70.47
C GLN A 236 -128.21 -80.10 69.68
N SER A 237 -127.98 -79.49 68.51
CA SER A 237 -128.83 -79.70 67.32
C SER A 237 -128.05 -80.43 66.21
N GLU A 238 -127.25 -81.43 66.62
CA GLU A 238 -126.01 -81.82 65.97
C GLU A 238 -126.13 -82.53 64.60
N ASP A 239 -127.26 -83.12 64.25
CA ASP A 239 -127.34 -83.93 63.02
C ASP A 239 -127.70 -83.15 61.74
N ASN A 240 -128.52 -82.10 61.84
CA ASN A 240 -128.61 -81.08 60.77
C ASN A 240 -127.37 -80.17 60.79
N ILE A 241 -126.72 -80.01 61.95
CA ILE A 241 -125.42 -79.34 62.04
C ILE A 241 -124.38 -80.16 61.27
N PHE A 242 -124.37 -81.49 61.29
CA PHE A 242 -123.34 -82.26 60.57
C PHE A 242 -123.42 -82.11 59.06
N GLU A 243 -124.62 -82.11 58.46
CA GLU A 243 -124.75 -81.88 57.02
C GLU A 243 -124.51 -80.41 56.64
N SER A 244 -124.96 -79.47 57.48
CA SER A 244 -124.61 -78.04 57.35
C SER A 244 -123.12 -77.80 57.54
N LYS A 245 -122.45 -78.58 58.40
CA LYS A 245 -121.02 -78.57 58.70
C LYS A 245 -120.24 -79.21 57.56
N ILE A 246 -120.76 -80.24 56.90
CA ILE A 246 -120.17 -80.79 55.67
C ILE A 246 -120.24 -79.74 54.56
N ARG A 247 -121.39 -79.10 54.31
CA ARG A 247 -121.49 -77.99 53.34
C ARG A 247 -120.60 -76.81 53.71
N LEU A 248 -120.50 -76.46 54.99
CA LEU A 248 -119.61 -75.42 55.49
C LEU A 248 -118.14 -75.80 55.27
N LEU A 249 -117.76 -77.04 55.55
CA LEU A 249 -116.41 -77.55 55.33
C LEU A 249 -116.08 -77.61 53.83
N GLU A 250 -117.02 -77.98 52.96
CA GLU A 250 -116.85 -77.92 51.50
C GLU A 250 -116.72 -76.48 51.00
N SER A 251 -117.50 -75.55 51.54
CA SER A 251 -117.40 -74.12 51.25
C SER A 251 -116.06 -73.56 51.74
N GLN A 252 -115.63 -73.92 52.95
CA GLN A 252 -114.33 -73.54 53.51
C GLN A 252 -113.18 -74.16 52.71
N LEU A 253 -113.33 -75.39 52.22
CA LEU A 253 -112.32 -76.03 51.37
C LEU A 253 -112.18 -75.30 50.02
N LYS A 254 -113.31 -74.90 49.40
CA LYS A 254 -113.30 -74.10 48.17
C LYS A 254 -112.74 -72.69 48.39
N GLU A 255 -113.09 -72.03 49.49
CA GLU A 255 -112.54 -70.73 49.88
C GLU A 255 -111.02 -70.86 50.10
N LYS A 256 -110.58 -71.88 50.83
CA LYS A 256 -109.15 -72.16 51.05
C LYS A 256 -108.42 -72.55 49.76
N SER A 257 -109.07 -73.21 48.81
CA SER A 257 -108.46 -73.50 47.51
C SER A 257 -108.30 -72.23 46.67
N LEU A 258 -109.30 -71.35 46.66
CA LEU A 258 -109.21 -70.04 45.99
C LEU A 258 -108.15 -69.14 46.64
N GLU A 259 -108.06 -69.13 47.98
CA GLU A 259 -106.98 -68.44 48.68
C GLU A 259 -105.59 -69.02 48.35
N ALA A 260 -105.49 -70.35 48.23
CA ALA A 260 -104.25 -71.02 47.83
C ALA A 260 -103.87 -70.70 46.38
N GLU A 261 -104.84 -70.66 45.45
CA GLU A 261 -104.63 -70.23 44.06
C GLU A 261 -104.18 -68.77 43.99
N HIS A 262 -104.82 -67.87 44.73
CA HIS A 262 -104.42 -66.47 44.82
C HIS A 262 -103.01 -66.33 45.41
N ALA A 263 -102.67 -67.10 46.46
CA ALA A 263 -101.33 -67.11 47.02
C ALA A 263 -100.30 -67.65 46.02
N ALA A 264 -100.63 -68.67 45.24
CA ALA A 264 -99.78 -69.20 44.19
C ALA A 264 -99.53 -68.17 43.07
N SER A 265 -100.56 -67.46 42.61
CA SER A 265 -100.41 -66.38 41.63
C SER A 265 -99.58 -65.21 42.18
N SER A 266 -99.78 -64.85 43.45
CA SER A 266 -98.97 -63.81 44.11
C SER A 266 -97.50 -64.22 44.26
N LEU A 267 -97.23 -65.51 44.56
CA LEU A 267 -95.87 -66.05 44.61
C LEU A 267 -95.22 -66.06 43.24
N LEU A 268 -95.97 -66.36 42.18
CA LEU A 268 -95.46 -66.34 40.81
C LEU A 268 -95.06 -64.92 40.38
N GLY A 269 -95.90 -63.91 40.67
CA GLY A 269 -95.55 -62.50 40.46
C GLY A 269 -94.34 -62.06 41.29
N ALA A 270 -94.23 -62.51 42.55
CA ALA A 270 -93.06 -62.24 43.38
C ALA A 270 -91.78 -62.89 42.78
N HIS A 271 -91.90 -64.09 42.21
CA HIS A 271 -90.78 -64.77 41.56
C HIS A 271 -90.30 -64.01 40.32
N GLU A 272 -91.21 -63.56 39.45
CA GLU A 272 -90.89 -62.72 38.28
C GLU A 272 -90.21 -61.41 38.71
N THR A 273 -90.66 -60.76 39.79
CA THR A 273 -89.98 -59.56 40.30
C THR A 273 -88.56 -59.83 40.81
N LEU A 274 -88.31 -61.03 41.37
CA LEU A 274 -86.97 -61.43 41.81
C LEU A 274 -86.03 -61.73 40.63
N GLU A 275 -86.55 -62.36 39.55
CA GLU A 275 -85.78 -62.55 38.31
C GLU A 275 -85.44 -61.21 37.66
N ASN A 276 -86.40 -60.30 37.52
CA ASN A 276 -86.16 -58.95 37.01
C ASN A 276 -85.14 -58.19 37.88
N ALA A 277 -85.21 -58.31 39.21
CA ALA A 277 -84.23 -57.70 40.11
C ALA A 277 -82.83 -58.34 40.02
N ARG A 278 -82.73 -59.60 39.59
CA ARG A 278 -81.46 -60.25 39.29
C ARG A 278 -80.87 -59.71 37.98
N GLU A 279 -81.65 -59.64 36.92
CA GLU A 279 -81.23 -59.07 35.64
C GLU A 279 -80.76 -57.61 35.78
N VAL A 280 -81.49 -56.80 36.55
CA VAL A 280 -81.08 -55.41 36.84
C VAL A 280 -79.75 -55.34 37.60
N ARG A 281 -79.47 -56.28 38.50
CA ARG A 281 -78.17 -56.36 39.19
C ARG A 281 -77.05 -56.74 38.24
N GLU A 282 -77.26 -57.74 37.38
CA GLU A 282 -76.29 -58.16 36.37
C GLU A 282 -76.00 -57.02 35.36
N LEU A 283 -77.02 -56.30 34.92
CA LEU A 283 -76.87 -55.12 34.05
C LEU A 283 -76.11 -53.99 34.75
N ASN A 284 -76.40 -53.71 36.02
CA ASN A 284 -75.67 -52.69 36.78
C ASN A 284 -74.18 -53.05 36.96
N GLU A 285 -73.87 -54.33 37.15
CA GLU A 285 -72.48 -54.80 37.22
C GLU A 285 -71.76 -54.62 35.87
N GLN A 286 -72.42 -54.96 34.76
CA GLN A 286 -71.89 -54.69 33.41
C GLN A 286 -71.69 -53.19 33.16
N ILE A 287 -72.63 -52.34 33.57
CA ILE A 287 -72.50 -50.88 33.47
C ILE A 287 -71.29 -50.38 34.28
N MET A 288 -71.08 -50.88 35.50
CA MET A 288 -69.91 -50.51 36.30
C MET A 288 -68.60 -50.95 35.64
N GLN A 289 -68.56 -52.17 35.08
CA GLN A 289 -67.39 -52.65 34.34
C GLN A 289 -67.10 -51.77 33.13
N LEU A 290 -68.12 -51.43 32.32
CA LEU A 290 -68.01 -50.54 31.16
C LEU A 290 -67.55 -49.12 31.56
N GLN A 291 -68.09 -48.57 32.64
CA GLN A 291 -67.62 -47.27 33.15
C GLN A 291 -66.15 -47.33 33.62
N SER A 292 -65.73 -48.45 34.21
CA SER A 292 -64.34 -48.62 34.63
C SER A 292 -63.38 -48.71 33.44
N THR A 293 -63.77 -49.40 32.36
CA THR A 293 -62.96 -49.49 31.13
C THR A 293 -62.96 -48.16 30.38
N GLU A 294 -64.08 -47.44 30.33
CA GLU A 294 -64.16 -46.10 29.76
C GLU A 294 -63.20 -45.13 30.48
N ARG A 295 -63.16 -45.16 31.82
CA ARG A 295 -62.21 -44.34 32.60
C ARG A 295 -60.76 -44.70 32.29
N LYS A 296 -60.43 -45.99 32.15
CA LYS A 296 -59.07 -46.44 31.78
C LYS A 296 -58.68 -45.96 30.38
N LEU A 297 -59.55 -46.14 29.39
CA LEU A 297 -59.30 -45.70 28.02
C LEU A 297 -59.16 -44.17 27.91
N LYS A 298 -59.93 -43.41 28.69
CA LYS A 298 -59.75 -41.95 28.77
C LYS A 298 -58.39 -41.56 29.35
N ALA A 299 -57.91 -42.26 30.37
CA ALA A 299 -56.57 -42.01 30.92
C ALA A 299 -55.47 -42.35 29.91
N GLU A 300 -55.55 -43.51 29.25
CA GLU A 300 -54.60 -43.91 28.19
C GLU A 300 -54.58 -42.92 27.02
N LEU A 301 -55.73 -42.35 26.65
CA LEU A 301 -55.81 -41.32 25.61
C LEU A 301 -55.10 -40.03 26.04
N VAL A 302 -55.26 -39.60 27.29
CA VAL A 302 -54.54 -38.44 27.83
C VAL A 302 -53.03 -38.69 27.82
N ASP A 303 -52.59 -39.86 28.27
CA ASP A 303 -51.17 -40.25 28.26
C ASP A 303 -50.60 -40.25 26.82
N LEU A 304 -51.36 -40.75 25.83
CA LEU A 304 -50.98 -40.73 24.42
C LEU A 304 -50.89 -39.31 23.86
N ILE A 305 -51.80 -38.41 24.25
CA ILE A 305 -51.76 -36.99 23.84
C ILE A 305 -50.53 -36.30 24.44
N GLU A 306 -50.21 -36.56 25.71
CA GLU A 306 -49.02 -36.02 26.37
C GLU A 306 -47.73 -36.57 25.75
N ALA A 307 -47.68 -37.87 25.44
CA ALA A 307 -46.58 -38.50 24.72
C ALA A 307 -46.39 -37.90 23.32
N SER A 308 -47.49 -37.60 22.60
CA SER A 308 -47.44 -36.95 21.29
C SER A 308 -46.90 -35.52 21.38
N ARG A 309 -47.39 -34.74 22.35
CA ARG A 309 -46.90 -33.36 22.60
C ARG A 309 -45.42 -33.34 22.95
N SER A 310 -44.99 -34.19 23.88
CA SER A 310 -43.58 -34.30 24.28
C SER A 310 -42.70 -34.77 23.11
N SER A 311 -43.16 -35.71 22.29
CA SER A 311 -42.46 -36.13 21.07
C SER A 311 -42.25 -34.98 20.08
N SER A 312 -43.28 -34.15 19.85
CA SER A 312 -43.16 -32.95 19.00
C SER A 312 -42.11 -31.96 19.53
N ILE A 313 -42.11 -31.71 20.84
CA ILE A 313 -41.13 -30.83 21.49
C ILE A 313 -39.72 -31.41 21.33
N LEU A 314 -39.58 -32.74 21.45
CA LEU A 314 -38.29 -33.41 21.33
C LEU A 314 -37.75 -33.37 19.91
N GLN A 315 -38.63 -33.51 18.91
CA GLN A 315 -38.30 -33.36 17.49
C GLN A 315 -37.85 -31.94 17.16
N GLU A 316 -38.51 -30.92 17.70
CA GLU A 316 -38.10 -29.53 17.53
C GLU A 316 -36.74 -29.26 18.20
N LYS A 317 -36.52 -29.73 19.42
CA LYS A 317 -35.21 -29.63 20.09
C LYS A 317 -34.11 -30.33 19.30
N LEU A 318 -34.40 -31.51 18.75
CA LEU A 318 -33.46 -32.24 17.89
C LEU A 318 -33.08 -31.39 16.69
N TYR A 319 -34.06 -30.83 15.98
CA TYR A 319 -33.82 -29.93 14.85
C TYR A 319 -32.95 -28.72 15.23
N GLN A 320 -33.26 -28.04 16.33
CA GLN A 320 -32.47 -26.92 16.84
C GLN A 320 -31.03 -27.33 17.18
N THR A 321 -30.82 -28.51 17.79
CA THR A 321 -29.48 -29.00 18.10
C THR A 321 -28.68 -29.37 16.85
N THR A 322 -29.31 -29.99 15.85
CA THR A 322 -28.68 -30.29 14.56
C THR A 322 -28.27 -29.01 13.83
N GLN A 323 -29.12 -27.98 13.85
CA GLN A 323 -28.78 -26.68 13.26
C GLN A 323 -27.60 -26.02 13.98
N LYS A 324 -27.57 -26.03 15.32
CA LYS A 324 -26.44 -25.52 16.11
C LYS A 324 -25.14 -26.29 15.85
N LEU A 325 -25.23 -27.61 15.69
CA LEU A 325 -24.09 -28.45 15.34
C LEU A 325 -23.54 -28.07 13.96
N GLN A 326 -24.39 -27.96 12.94
CA GLN A 326 -23.99 -27.60 11.58
C GLN A 326 -23.32 -26.22 11.53
N GLN A 327 -23.87 -25.22 12.24
CA GLN A 327 -23.23 -23.91 12.37
C GLN A 327 -21.88 -23.97 13.08
N SER A 328 -21.74 -24.85 14.08
CA SER A 328 -20.48 -25.05 14.79
C SER A 328 -19.43 -25.72 13.89
N GLU A 329 -19.81 -26.71 13.09
CA GLU A 329 -18.96 -27.36 12.11
C GLU A 329 -18.49 -26.40 11.03
N GLU A 330 -19.37 -25.52 10.54
CA GLU A 330 -19.00 -24.49 9.57
C GLU A 330 -17.99 -23.50 10.17
N ARG A 331 -18.23 -23.03 11.40
CA ARG A 331 -17.27 -22.18 12.13
C ARG A 331 -15.93 -22.87 12.33
N ASN A 332 -15.94 -24.17 12.62
CA ASN A 332 -14.72 -24.96 12.77
C ASN A 332 -13.98 -25.11 11.43
N SER A 333 -14.68 -25.40 10.34
CA SER A 333 -14.11 -25.48 8.98
C SER A 333 -13.48 -24.16 8.56
N GLN A 334 -14.14 -23.02 8.82
CA GLN A 334 -13.58 -21.71 8.55
C GLN A 334 -12.33 -21.44 9.40
N SER A 335 -12.32 -21.88 10.66
CA SER A 335 -11.16 -21.74 11.55
C SER A 335 -9.98 -22.59 11.08
N LEU A 336 -10.22 -23.82 10.63
CA LEU A 336 -9.20 -24.69 10.04
C LEU A 336 -8.58 -24.07 8.77
N LYS A 337 -9.40 -23.51 7.87
CA LYS A 337 -8.90 -22.79 6.68
C LYS A 337 -8.01 -21.60 7.05
N ARG A 338 -8.36 -20.87 8.12
CA ARG A 338 -7.52 -19.76 8.62
C ARG A 338 -6.19 -20.27 9.17
N ILE A 339 -6.20 -21.37 9.92
CA ILE A 339 -4.97 -22.00 10.44
C ILE A 339 -4.08 -22.47 9.28
N GLU A 340 -4.66 -23.15 8.28
CA GLU A 340 -3.93 -23.60 7.09
C GLU A 340 -3.31 -22.41 6.34
N SER A 341 -4.06 -21.32 6.15
CA SER A 341 -3.51 -20.10 5.54
C SER A 341 -2.38 -19.48 6.36
N ALA A 342 -2.45 -19.51 7.69
CA ALA A 342 -1.40 -19.02 8.56
C ALA A 342 -0.13 -19.89 8.47
N MET A 343 -0.29 -21.22 8.42
CA MET A 343 0.82 -22.15 8.22
C MET A 343 1.54 -21.91 6.89
N LEU A 344 0.81 -21.66 5.80
CA LEU A 344 1.40 -21.33 4.50
C LEU A 344 2.21 -20.03 4.55
N VAL A 345 1.73 -19.02 5.30
CA VAL A 345 2.47 -17.76 5.50
C VAL A 345 3.74 -17.99 6.32
N GLU A 346 3.68 -18.80 7.38
CA GLU A 346 4.85 -19.17 8.18
C GLU A 346 5.90 -19.92 7.35
N GLU A 347 5.46 -20.85 6.50
CA GLU A 347 6.36 -21.58 5.60
C GLU A 347 6.99 -20.66 4.56
N ALA A 348 6.23 -19.75 3.96
CA ALA A 348 6.75 -18.73 3.05
C ALA A 348 7.76 -17.80 3.74
N HIS A 349 7.50 -17.39 4.99
CA HIS A 349 8.44 -16.62 5.79
C HIS A 349 9.73 -17.41 6.04
N LYS A 350 9.64 -18.70 6.39
CA LYS A 350 10.81 -19.55 6.59
C LYS A 350 11.65 -19.66 5.32
N GLN A 351 11.03 -19.95 4.17
CA GLN A 351 11.72 -20.01 2.88
C GLN A 351 12.41 -18.68 2.53
N PHE A 352 11.75 -17.56 2.83
CA PHE A 352 12.34 -16.23 2.67
C PHE A 352 13.60 -16.05 3.54
N TYR A 353 13.55 -16.43 4.83
CA TYR A 353 14.72 -16.36 5.71
C TYR A 353 15.86 -17.23 5.21
N ASP A 354 15.57 -18.50 4.90
CA ASP A 354 16.58 -19.47 4.47
C ASP A 354 17.32 -18.97 3.21
N TYR A 355 16.60 -18.31 2.29
CA TYR A 355 17.18 -17.72 1.08
C TYR A 355 18.11 -16.53 1.37
N PHE A 356 17.68 -15.60 2.24
CA PHE A 356 18.43 -14.37 2.50
C PHE A 356 19.50 -14.51 3.59
N GLU A 357 19.43 -15.55 4.44
CA GLU A 357 20.37 -15.79 5.52
C GLU A 357 21.82 -15.88 5.03
N ALA A 358 22.07 -16.66 3.98
CA ALA A 358 23.41 -16.82 3.39
C ALA A 358 23.93 -15.49 2.83
N ILE A 359 23.05 -14.71 2.19
CA ILE A 359 23.38 -13.44 1.57
C ILE A 359 23.75 -12.39 2.63
N VAL A 360 23.02 -12.33 3.74
CA VAL A 360 23.32 -11.43 4.87
C VAL A 360 24.64 -11.81 5.52
N LYS A 361 24.92 -13.11 5.70
CA LYS A 361 26.20 -13.57 6.29
C LYS A 361 27.41 -13.26 5.41
N GLU A 362 27.26 -13.31 4.10
CA GLU A 362 28.34 -13.02 3.14
C GLU A 362 28.54 -11.50 2.92
N ALA A 363 27.47 -10.72 3.01
CA ALA A 363 27.52 -9.29 2.76
C ALA A 363 28.21 -8.53 3.90
N LYS A 364 29.32 -7.84 3.60
CA LYS A 364 30.00 -6.88 4.50
C LYS A 364 29.21 -5.58 4.74
N CYS A 365 27.89 -5.63 4.63
CA CYS A 365 27.02 -4.44 4.55
C CYS A 365 26.49 -3.96 5.91
N GLY A 366 26.92 -4.55 7.03
CA GLY A 366 26.52 -4.12 8.37
C GLY A 366 25.08 -4.48 8.77
N LEU A 367 24.34 -5.19 7.90
CA LEU A 367 23.02 -5.73 8.20
C LEU A 367 23.14 -6.99 9.06
N SER A 368 22.36 -7.04 10.14
CA SER A 368 22.27 -8.24 10.98
C SER A 368 21.13 -9.16 10.50
N LEU A 369 21.20 -10.44 10.87
CA LEU A 369 20.07 -11.37 10.67
C LEU A 369 18.80 -10.88 11.37
N GLU A 370 18.96 -10.08 12.42
CA GLU A 370 17.87 -9.54 13.22
C GLU A 370 17.14 -8.40 12.49
N ASP A 371 17.84 -7.66 11.62
CA ASP A 371 17.23 -6.64 10.76
C ASP A 371 16.40 -7.28 9.64
N LEU A 372 16.88 -8.39 9.08
CA LEU A 372 16.11 -9.23 8.17
C LEU A 372 14.85 -9.77 8.87
N LYS A 373 14.94 -10.03 10.19
CA LYS A 373 13.81 -10.51 10.98
C LYS A 373 12.72 -9.47 11.22
N ASN A 374 13.14 -8.31 11.69
CA ASN A 374 12.22 -7.29 12.14
C ASN A 374 11.73 -6.40 11.00
N ARG A 375 12.51 -6.26 9.91
CA ARG A 375 12.22 -5.36 8.78
C ARG A 375 12.68 -5.97 7.45
N PRO A 376 12.08 -7.10 7.01
CA PRO A 376 12.56 -7.88 5.87
C PRO A 376 12.64 -7.07 4.57
N ALA A 377 11.62 -6.27 4.26
CA ALA A 377 11.60 -5.45 3.04
C ALA A 377 12.70 -4.37 3.03
N ALA A 378 12.93 -3.70 4.16
CA ALA A 378 13.95 -2.66 4.27
C ALA A 378 15.36 -3.27 4.22
N ALA A 379 15.59 -4.36 4.96
CA ALA A 379 16.86 -5.09 4.95
C ALA A 379 17.21 -5.61 3.55
N VAL A 380 16.23 -6.17 2.82
CA VAL A 380 16.43 -6.62 1.44
C VAL A 380 16.76 -5.45 0.51
N ILE A 381 16.07 -4.31 0.63
CA ILE A 381 16.40 -3.11 -0.16
C ILE A 381 17.83 -2.63 0.12
N GLU A 382 18.26 -2.64 1.39
CA GLU A 382 19.63 -2.26 1.76
C GLU A 382 20.67 -3.26 1.24
N LEU A 383 20.40 -4.56 1.28
CA LEU A 383 21.23 -5.59 0.63
C LEU A 383 21.37 -5.32 -0.87
N TYR A 384 20.27 -5.03 -1.57
CA TYR A 384 20.30 -4.74 -3.00
C TYR A 384 21.08 -3.46 -3.30
N LYS A 385 20.94 -2.41 -2.49
CA LYS A 385 21.74 -1.18 -2.63
C LYS A 385 23.23 -1.43 -2.41
N ALA A 386 23.58 -2.18 -1.36
CA ALA A 386 24.98 -2.53 -1.08
C ALA A 386 25.58 -3.34 -2.23
N ARG A 387 24.82 -4.30 -2.76
CA ARG A 387 25.23 -5.11 -3.92
C ARG A 387 25.35 -4.29 -5.20
N GLN A 388 24.42 -3.37 -5.45
CA GLN A 388 24.49 -2.45 -6.59
C GLN A 388 25.73 -1.56 -6.52
N ASN A 389 26.02 -0.97 -5.35
CA ASN A 389 27.22 -0.16 -5.15
C ASN A 389 28.50 -0.99 -5.37
N ALA A 390 28.54 -2.23 -4.85
CA ALA A 390 29.66 -3.13 -5.13
C ALA A 390 29.84 -3.42 -6.63
N PHE A 391 28.74 -3.57 -7.38
CA PHE A 391 28.80 -3.73 -8.84
C PHE A 391 29.27 -2.46 -9.56
N GLU A 392 28.84 -1.28 -9.13
CA GLU A 392 29.30 0.00 -9.68
C GLU A 392 30.80 0.18 -9.47
N ILE A 393 31.31 -0.11 -8.26
CA ILE A 393 32.75 -0.09 -7.97
C ILE A 393 33.51 -1.10 -8.85
N LEU A 394 32.99 -2.31 -9.01
CA LEU A 394 33.60 -3.32 -9.88
C LEU A 394 33.61 -2.89 -11.36
N LEU A 395 32.56 -2.20 -11.81
CA LEU A 395 32.47 -1.67 -13.17
C LEU A 395 33.51 -0.57 -13.41
N GLU A 396 33.67 0.35 -12.46
CA GLU A 396 34.71 1.39 -12.52
C GLU A 396 36.11 0.77 -12.50
N GLN A 397 36.36 -0.21 -11.63
CA GLN A 397 37.63 -0.95 -11.59
C GLN A 397 37.90 -1.65 -12.92
N LYS A 398 36.90 -2.33 -13.50
CA LYS A 398 37.02 -2.96 -14.82
C LYS A 398 37.35 -1.93 -15.90
N SER A 399 36.66 -0.80 -15.94
CA SER A 399 36.93 0.28 -16.90
C SER A 399 38.36 0.83 -16.76
N ASN A 400 38.83 1.02 -15.53
CA ASN A 400 40.21 1.45 -15.27
C ASN A 400 41.24 0.43 -15.76
N VAL A 401 41.00 -0.87 -15.52
CA VAL A 401 41.86 -1.95 -16.01
C VAL A 401 41.85 -2.02 -17.54
N GLU A 402 40.70 -1.85 -18.19
CA GLU A 402 40.59 -1.80 -19.66
C GLU A 402 41.39 -0.62 -20.25
N ILE A 403 41.35 0.56 -19.60
CA ILE A 403 42.17 1.71 -20.02
C ILE A 403 43.66 1.41 -19.87
N GLN A 404 44.07 0.77 -18.77
CA GLN A 404 45.45 0.35 -18.57
C GLN A 404 45.89 -0.68 -19.61
N HIS A 405 45.03 -1.64 -19.92
CA HIS A 405 45.27 -2.63 -20.97
C HIS A 405 45.50 -1.97 -22.32
N ARG A 406 44.61 -1.07 -22.75
CA ARG A 406 44.76 -0.31 -24.01
C ARG A 406 46.04 0.53 -24.05
N ARG A 407 46.47 1.09 -22.92
CA ARG A 407 47.75 1.82 -22.84
C ARG A 407 48.95 0.89 -23.03
N LEU A 408 48.92 -0.29 -22.41
CA LEU A 408 49.96 -1.30 -22.58
C LEU A 408 49.99 -1.84 -24.00
N GLU A 409 48.83 -2.12 -24.61
CA GLU A 409 48.73 -2.53 -26.02
C GLU A 409 49.40 -1.51 -26.94
N LYS A 410 49.10 -0.21 -26.79
CA LYS A 410 49.75 0.85 -27.56
C LYS A 410 51.26 0.93 -27.34
N GLN A 411 51.74 0.65 -26.12
CA GLN A 411 53.18 0.59 -25.83
C GLN A 411 53.83 -0.61 -26.50
N CYS A 412 53.19 -1.78 -26.49
CA CYS A 412 53.64 -2.98 -27.19
C CYS A 412 53.70 -2.75 -28.70
N GLU A 413 52.65 -2.16 -29.30
CA GLU A 413 52.64 -1.79 -30.73
C GLU A 413 53.77 -0.82 -31.07
N LYS A 414 54.03 0.18 -30.22
CA LYS A 414 55.15 1.11 -30.42
C LYS A 414 56.50 0.38 -30.37
N LEU A 415 56.73 -0.45 -29.36
CA LEU A 415 57.97 -1.22 -29.25
C LEU A 415 58.16 -2.19 -30.42
N GLN A 416 57.07 -2.78 -30.93
CA GLN A 416 57.11 -3.62 -32.12
C GLN A 416 57.50 -2.82 -33.36
N ASN A 417 56.94 -1.61 -33.54
CA ASN A 417 57.31 -0.73 -34.65
C ASN A 417 58.77 -0.23 -34.55
N ASP A 418 59.23 0.08 -33.33
CA ASP A 418 60.62 0.47 -33.06
C ASP A 418 61.57 -0.70 -33.36
N LEU A 419 61.20 -1.94 -32.99
CA LEU A 419 61.96 -3.14 -33.31
C LEU A 419 62.05 -3.39 -34.82
N ILE A 420 60.93 -3.26 -35.55
CA ILE A 420 60.91 -3.38 -37.02
C ILE A 420 61.80 -2.30 -37.65
N THR A 421 61.72 -1.05 -37.17
CA THR A 421 62.53 0.06 -37.67
C THR A 421 64.02 -0.16 -37.40
N SER A 422 64.37 -0.61 -36.21
CA SER A 422 65.74 -0.98 -35.85
C SER A 422 66.25 -2.14 -36.71
N GLY A 423 65.44 -3.19 -36.90
CA GLY A 423 65.79 -4.32 -37.76
C GLY A 423 66.05 -3.89 -39.22
N ASN A 424 65.21 -3.01 -39.76
CA ASN A 424 65.42 -2.43 -41.09
C ASN A 424 66.71 -1.59 -41.17
N ASN A 425 67.06 -0.87 -40.10
CA ASN A 425 68.30 -0.11 -40.06
C ASN A 425 69.53 -1.02 -39.96
N CYS A 426 69.48 -2.09 -39.16
CA CYS A 426 70.53 -3.11 -39.12
C CYS A 426 70.73 -3.73 -40.51
N ALA A 427 69.65 -4.14 -41.19
CA ALA A 427 69.74 -4.70 -42.54
C ALA A 427 70.36 -3.70 -43.56
N LYS A 428 70.05 -2.40 -43.45
CA LYS A 428 70.70 -1.37 -44.28
C LYS A 428 72.20 -1.24 -43.98
N LEU A 429 72.59 -1.26 -42.71
CA LEU A 429 74.00 -1.20 -42.31
C LEU A 429 74.76 -2.45 -42.74
N GLU A 430 74.17 -3.64 -42.62
CA GLU A 430 74.74 -4.90 -43.11
C GLU A 430 74.96 -4.86 -44.63
N MET A 431 73.99 -4.34 -45.39
CA MET A 431 74.13 -4.15 -46.84
C MET A 431 75.25 -3.17 -47.18
N GLN A 432 75.37 -2.05 -46.46
CA GLN A 432 76.47 -1.09 -46.63
C GLN A 432 77.83 -1.70 -46.29
N LEU A 433 77.92 -2.48 -45.21
CA LEU A 433 79.14 -3.20 -44.84
C LEU A 433 79.53 -4.21 -45.92
N ALA A 434 78.57 -4.96 -46.47
CA ALA A 434 78.83 -5.89 -47.57
C ALA A 434 79.34 -5.17 -48.83
N GLU A 435 78.76 -4.01 -49.17
CA GLU A 435 79.22 -3.18 -50.30
C GLU A 435 80.64 -2.64 -50.07
N ILE A 436 80.93 -2.13 -48.86
CA ILE A 436 82.27 -1.65 -48.49
C ILE A 436 83.27 -2.80 -48.52
N GLN A 437 82.91 -3.97 -48.00
CA GLN A 437 83.76 -5.15 -48.01
C GLN A 437 84.04 -5.64 -49.45
N GLN A 438 83.04 -5.59 -50.33
CA GLN A 438 83.24 -5.88 -51.76
C GLN A 438 84.20 -4.87 -52.42
N LYS A 439 84.06 -3.57 -52.15
CA LYS A 439 84.98 -2.53 -52.65
C LYS A 439 86.40 -2.70 -52.11
N MET A 440 86.53 -3.05 -50.83
CA MET A 440 87.81 -3.33 -50.20
C MET A 440 88.46 -4.58 -50.82
N ASN A 441 87.70 -5.65 -51.04
CA ASN A 441 88.20 -6.86 -51.71
C ASN A 441 88.68 -6.54 -53.13
N GLY A 442 87.90 -5.80 -53.92
CA GLY A 442 88.32 -5.36 -55.26
C GLY A 442 89.59 -4.49 -55.21
N SER A 443 89.74 -3.62 -54.21
CA SER A 443 90.96 -2.83 -54.03
C SER A 443 92.15 -3.70 -53.61
N ASN A 444 91.94 -4.70 -52.75
CA ASN A 444 92.97 -5.68 -52.36
C ASN A 444 93.42 -6.51 -53.56
N ASP A 445 92.51 -6.91 -54.45
CA ASP A 445 92.85 -7.63 -55.67
C ASP A 445 93.74 -6.77 -56.58
N VAL A 446 93.43 -5.49 -56.73
CA VAL A 446 94.29 -4.52 -57.45
C VAL A 446 95.67 -4.40 -56.77
N ILE A 447 95.72 -4.26 -55.45
CA ILE A 447 96.99 -4.16 -54.70
C ILE A 447 97.83 -5.43 -54.87
N THR A 448 97.23 -6.62 -54.77
CA THR A 448 97.96 -7.88 -54.94
C THR A 448 98.47 -8.05 -56.36
N HIS A 449 97.69 -7.64 -57.36
CA HIS A 449 98.14 -7.58 -58.74
C HIS A 449 99.32 -6.62 -58.95
N LEU A 450 99.22 -5.38 -58.45
CA LEU A 450 100.31 -4.41 -58.55
C LEU A 450 101.58 -4.90 -57.86
N ARG A 451 101.47 -5.63 -56.73
CA ARG A 451 102.64 -6.27 -56.11
C ARG A 451 103.27 -7.32 -57.03
N LYS A 452 102.47 -8.20 -57.64
CA LYS A 452 102.97 -9.21 -58.60
C LYS A 452 103.64 -8.56 -59.80
N VAL A 453 103.03 -7.53 -60.39
CA VAL A 453 103.63 -6.79 -61.51
C VAL A 453 104.94 -6.12 -61.10
N ASN A 454 105.00 -5.53 -59.90
CA ASN A 454 106.25 -4.97 -59.39
C ASN A 454 107.34 -6.06 -59.18
N GLU A 455 106.99 -7.24 -58.67
CA GLU A 455 107.90 -8.38 -58.55
C GLU A 455 108.41 -8.82 -59.94
N GLU A 456 107.51 -8.99 -60.92
CA GLU A 456 107.86 -9.32 -62.31
C GLU A 456 108.76 -8.26 -62.95
N LEU A 457 108.49 -6.97 -62.73
CA LEU A 457 109.31 -5.86 -63.24
C LEU A 457 110.71 -5.84 -62.61
N VAL A 458 110.81 -6.08 -61.30
CA VAL A 458 112.09 -6.22 -60.60
C VAL A 458 112.88 -7.39 -61.18
N GLU A 459 112.25 -8.55 -61.41
CA GLU A 459 112.89 -9.71 -62.05
C GLU A 459 113.38 -9.38 -63.47
N ILE A 460 112.58 -8.69 -64.28
CA ILE A 460 113.00 -8.20 -65.60
C ILE A 460 114.23 -7.30 -65.47
N LEU A 461 114.25 -6.34 -64.55
CA LEU A 461 115.38 -5.44 -64.34
C LEU A 461 116.64 -6.20 -63.88
N GLU A 462 116.50 -7.20 -63.00
CA GLU A 462 117.62 -8.07 -62.61
C GLU A 462 118.22 -8.82 -63.80
N THR A 463 117.41 -9.23 -64.78
CA THR A 463 117.96 -9.85 -66.00
C THR A 463 118.80 -8.89 -66.84
N TYR A 464 118.56 -7.57 -66.80
CA TYR A 464 119.37 -6.57 -67.50
C TYR A 464 120.69 -6.26 -66.80
N GLY A 465 120.76 -6.45 -65.47
CA GLY A 465 121.96 -6.20 -64.66
C GLY A 465 123.03 -7.30 -64.71
N LYS A 466 122.79 -8.40 -65.42
CA LYS A 466 123.76 -9.50 -65.60
C LYS A 466 124.47 -9.35 -66.95
N ASP A 467 125.80 -9.33 -66.95
CA ASP A 467 126.64 -9.38 -68.16
C ASP A 467 126.73 -10.85 -68.65
N PRO A 468 126.03 -11.26 -69.72
CA PRO A 468 125.96 -12.65 -70.13
C PRO A 468 126.92 -12.98 -71.30
N ASP A 469 127.40 -14.22 -71.36
CA ASP A 469 128.02 -14.78 -72.57
C ASP A 469 126.95 -14.98 -73.68
N ASP A 470 127.34 -14.94 -74.97
CA ASP A 470 126.42 -14.88 -76.13
C ASP A 470 125.30 -15.95 -76.16
N GLN A 471 125.49 -17.11 -75.51
CA GLN A 471 124.48 -18.17 -75.40
C GLN A 471 123.42 -17.90 -74.32
N GLU A 472 123.80 -17.27 -73.20
CA GLU A 472 122.88 -16.86 -72.13
C GLU A 472 122.02 -15.65 -72.54
N VAL A 473 122.49 -14.84 -73.49
CA VAL A 473 121.75 -13.68 -74.02
C VAL A 473 120.41 -14.10 -74.64
N ASN A 474 120.40 -15.20 -75.41
CA ASN A 474 119.16 -15.68 -76.04
C ASN A 474 118.16 -16.25 -75.03
N GLU A 475 118.63 -16.99 -74.02
CA GLU A 475 117.78 -17.52 -72.95
C GLU A 475 117.22 -16.42 -72.04
N LEU A 476 118.03 -15.41 -71.71
CA LEU A 476 117.57 -14.24 -70.97
C LEU A 476 116.58 -13.41 -71.81
N SER A 477 116.79 -13.28 -73.12
CA SER A 477 115.85 -12.57 -73.99
C SER A 477 114.49 -13.26 -74.08
N THR A 478 114.47 -14.60 -74.18
CA THR A 478 113.23 -15.38 -74.22
C THR A 478 112.50 -15.34 -72.89
N LYS A 479 113.22 -15.40 -71.76
CA LYS A 479 112.64 -15.17 -70.43
C LYS A 479 112.06 -13.77 -70.27
N ARG A 480 112.76 -12.73 -70.75
CA ARG A 480 112.27 -11.33 -70.73
C ARG A 480 110.99 -11.17 -71.54
N VAL A 481 110.93 -11.72 -72.76
CA VAL A 481 109.74 -11.66 -73.61
C VAL A 481 108.58 -12.40 -72.96
N ALA A 482 108.81 -13.60 -72.42
CA ALA A 482 107.78 -14.38 -71.73
C ALA A 482 107.22 -13.65 -70.48
N LEU A 483 108.08 -13.00 -69.69
CA LEU A 483 107.65 -12.19 -68.54
C LEU A 483 106.85 -10.95 -68.97
N LEU A 484 107.28 -10.26 -70.02
CA LEU A 484 106.55 -9.11 -70.58
C LEU A 484 105.18 -9.51 -71.16
N GLU A 485 105.09 -10.63 -71.86
CA GLU A 485 103.83 -11.15 -72.38
C GLU A 485 102.88 -11.58 -71.26
N SER A 486 103.40 -12.22 -70.21
CA SER A 486 102.64 -12.57 -69.00
C SER A 486 102.08 -11.33 -68.31
N SER A 487 102.92 -10.32 -68.09
CA SER A 487 102.55 -9.06 -67.43
C SER A 487 101.52 -8.26 -68.26
N LEU A 488 101.71 -8.23 -69.58
CA LEU A 488 100.76 -7.60 -70.50
C LEU A 488 99.40 -8.30 -70.45
N LYS A 489 99.37 -9.64 -70.49
CA LYS A 489 98.12 -10.40 -70.41
C LYS A 489 97.40 -10.19 -69.08
N GLN A 490 98.15 -10.20 -67.98
CA GLN A 490 97.64 -9.91 -66.64
C GLN A 490 97.04 -8.49 -66.55
N SER A 491 97.71 -7.47 -67.12
CA SER A 491 97.20 -6.10 -67.12
C SER A 491 95.91 -5.94 -67.96
N GLN A 492 95.80 -6.66 -69.08
CA GLN A 492 94.59 -6.66 -69.92
C GLN A 492 93.40 -7.31 -69.23
N GLU A 493 93.62 -8.38 -68.45
CA GLU A 493 92.58 -9.01 -67.62
C GLU A 493 92.10 -8.06 -66.51
N LEU A 494 93.02 -7.31 -65.87
CA LEU A 494 92.65 -6.31 -64.88
C LEU A 494 91.83 -5.17 -65.50
N ILE A 495 92.23 -4.65 -66.66
CA ILE A 495 91.49 -3.59 -67.37
C ILE A 495 90.07 -4.07 -67.70
N LYS A 496 89.91 -5.29 -68.22
CA LYS A 496 88.59 -5.88 -68.46
C LYS A 496 87.78 -6.02 -67.17
N GLY A 497 88.43 -6.40 -66.06
CA GLY A 497 87.82 -6.44 -64.73
C GLY A 497 87.32 -5.07 -64.28
N MET A 498 88.14 -4.03 -64.39
CA MET A 498 87.76 -2.65 -64.04
C MET A 498 86.66 -2.09 -64.96
N GLU A 499 86.70 -2.38 -66.25
CA GLU A 499 85.66 -1.97 -67.20
C GLU A 499 84.31 -2.65 -66.89
N SER A 500 84.33 -3.91 -66.45
CA SER A 500 83.12 -4.63 -66.04
C SER A 500 82.50 -4.06 -64.76
N THR A 501 83.32 -3.64 -63.80
CA THR A 501 82.89 -2.97 -62.55
C THR A 501 82.46 -1.52 -62.81
N GLN A 502 83.07 -0.83 -63.78
CA GLN A 502 82.62 0.50 -64.19
C GLN A 502 81.27 0.45 -64.92
N LYS A 503 81.01 -0.61 -65.70
CA LYS A 503 79.71 -0.83 -66.36
C LYS A 503 78.59 -1.20 -65.38
N SER A 504 78.90 -1.73 -64.19
CA SER A 504 77.91 -2.00 -63.15
C SER A 504 77.56 -0.78 -62.29
N MET A 505 78.33 0.31 -62.37
CA MET A 505 77.94 1.59 -61.81
C MET A 505 76.79 2.22 -62.63
N ALA A 506 75.77 2.72 -61.93
CA ALA A 506 74.47 3.07 -62.51
C ALA A 506 74.59 4.01 -63.72
N THR A 507 74.04 3.58 -64.86
CA THR A 507 73.97 4.36 -66.10
C THR A 507 73.03 5.56 -65.92
N PRO A 508 73.33 6.75 -66.48
CA PRO A 508 72.51 7.96 -66.31
C PRO A 508 71.02 7.81 -66.69
N ALA A 509 70.69 6.85 -67.57
CA ALA A 509 69.32 6.52 -67.94
C ALA A 509 68.53 5.78 -66.84
N ALA A 510 69.20 4.97 -66.02
CA ALA A 510 68.58 4.34 -64.86
C ALA A 510 68.29 5.37 -63.76
N VAL A 511 69.22 6.31 -63.54
CA VAL A 511 69.06 7.43 -62.59
C VAL A 511 67.83 8.28 -62.95
N LYS A 512 67.67 8.66 -64.23
CA LYS A 512 66.47 9.41 -64.69
C LYS A 512 65.15 8.66 -64.50
N LYS A 513 65.13 7.32 -64.63
CA LYS A 513 63.94 6.51 -64.36
C LYS A 513 63.59 6.49 -62.87
N TYR A 514 64.59 6.47 -61.99
CA TYR A 514 64.38 6.56 -60.56
C TYR A 514 63.92 7.97 -60.15
N GLU A 515 64.50 9.03 -60.70
CA GLU A 515 64.05 10.42 -60.49
C GLU A 515 62.58 10.61 -60.88
N ALA A 516 62.18 10.18 -62.09
CA ALA A 516 60.78 10.28 -62.53
C ALA A 516 59.82 9.38 -61.74
N ARG A 517 60.32 8.33 -61.05
CA ARG A 517 59.52 7.51 -60.13
C ARG A 517 59.41 8.19 -58.77
N ILE A 518 60.48 8.80 -58.28
CA ILE A 518 60.51 9.58 -57.04
C ILE A 518 59.51 10.73 -57.15
N GLU A 519 59.55 11.52 -58.22
CA GLU A 519 58.62 12.65 -58.43
C GLU A 519 57.14 12.20 -58.46
N ARG A 520 56.84 11.06 -59.08
CA ARG A 520 55.48 10.48 -59.05
C ARG A 520 55.06 10.02 -57.65
N LEU A 521 55.97 9.43 -56.88
CA LEU A 521 55.70 8.99 -55.51
C LEU A 521 55.54 10.19 -54.58
N GLU A 522 56.32 11.26 -54.76
CA GLU A 522 56.20 12.51 -54.00
C GLU A 522 54.85 13.18 -54.26
N LYS A 523 54.39 13.21 -55.51
CA LYS A 523 53.05 13.70 -55.85
C LYS A 523 51.94 12.87 -55.21
N ALA A 524 52.01 11.54 -55.31
CA ALA A 524 51.04 10.65 -54.67
C ALA A 524 51.03 10.80 -53.14
N LEU A 525 52.20 11.03 -52.54
CA LEU A 525 52.33 11.27 -51.11
C LEU A 525 51.72 12.64 -50.70
N ALA A 526 51.86 13.66 -51.54
CA ALA A 526 51.21 14.96 -51.33
C ALA A 526 49.68 14.84 -51.42
N ASP A 527 49.16 14.15 -52.44
CA ASP A 527 47.73 13.90 -52.63
C ASP A 527 47.15 13.10 -51.45
N ALA A 528 47.85 12.04 -51.01
CA ALA A 528 47.45 11.24 -49.85
C ALA A 528 47.49 12.05 -48.54
N LYS A 529 48.47 12.95 -48.36
CA LYS A 529 48.50 13.88 -47.22
C LYS A 529 47.32 14.85 -47.22
N GLN A 530 46.94 15.35 -48.40
CA GLN A 530 45.79 16.22 -48.54
C GLN A 530 44.48 15.49 -48.22
N GLU A 531 44.31 14.27 -48.74
CA GLU A 531 43.14 13.43 -48.44
C GLU A 531 43.08 13.08 -46.94
N ASN A 532 44.21 12.70 -46.34
CA ASN A 532 44.27 12.41 -44.91
C ASN A 532 43.97 13.66 -44.07
N GLY A 533 44.39 14.85 -44.51
CA GLY A 533 43.99 16.12 -43.90
C GLY A 533 42.48 16.40 -43.99
N ASN A 534 41.84 16.05 -45.12
CA ASN A 534 40.39 16.18 -45.28
C ASN A 534 39.63 15.17 -44.41
N LEU A 535 40.10 13.92 -44.35
CA LEU A 535 39.54 12.88 -43.48
C LEU A 535 39.71 13.24 -42.01
N THR A 536 40.86 13.80 -41.62
CA THR A 536 41.10 14.29 -40.25
C THR A 536 40.12 15.40 -39.89
N LYS A 537 39.88 16.38 -40.77
CA LYS A 537 38.85 17.41 -40.55
C LYS A 537 37.44 16.85 -40.47
N HIS A 538 37.12 15.84 -41.26
CA HIS A 538 35.83 15.15 -41.18
C HIS A 538 35.69 14.40 -39.85
N LEU A 539 36.74 13.73 -39.42
CA LEU A 539 36.82 13.02 -38.15
C LEU A 539 36.65 14.00 -36.99
N GLU A 540 37.37 15.13 -36.98
CA GLU A 540 37.22 16.20 -35.97
C GLU A 540 35.79 16.75 -35.92
N LYS A 541 35.13 16.94 -37.07
CA LYS A 541 33.71 17.35 -37.10
C LYS A 541 32.81 16.29 -36.49
N THR A 542 32.99 15.02 -36.85
CA THR A 542 32.19 13.92 -36.29
C THR A 542 32.47 13.71 -34.80
N GLU A 543 33.71 13.89 -34.35
CA GLU A 543 34.08 13.85 -32.93
C GLU A 543 33.49 15.04 -32.18
N MET A 544 33.45 16.24 -32.78
CA MET A 544 32.79 17.40 -32.18
C MET A 544 31.27 17.18 -32.09
N GLU A 545 30.65 16.61 -33.11
CA GLU A 545 29.24 16.22 -33.11
C GLU A 545 28.97 15.13 -32.08
N LEU A 546 29.81 14.10 -32.00
CA LEU A 546 29.75 13.07 -30.96
C LEU A 546 29.94 13.67 -29.58
N ALA A 547 30.88 14.58 -29.37
CA ALA A 547 31.07 15.27 -28.10
C ALA A 547 29.87 16.17 -27.74
N ILE A 548 29.18 16.75 -28.74
CA ILE A 548 27.92 17.46 -28.53
C ILE A 548 26.83 16.47 -28.15
N PHE A 549 26.72 15.33 -28.83
CA PHE A 549 25.75 14.28 -28.51
C PHE A 549 26.03 13.62 -27.15
N GLU A 550 27.28 13.39 -26.78
CA GLU A 550 27.72 12.90 -25.48
C GLU A 550 27.50 13.94 -24.39
N LYS A 551 27.73 15.23 -24.66
CA LYS A 551 27.34 16.31 -23.73
C LYS A 551 25.83 16.41 -23.57
N ARG A 552 25.06 16.14 -24.61
CA ARG A 552 23.59 16.09 -24.59
C ARG A 552 23.09 14.85 -23.82
N LEU A 553 23.62 13.67 -24.12
CA LEU A 553 23.35 12.40 -23.43
C LEU A 553 23.78 12.43 -21.96
N GLY A 554 24.96 13.01 -21.68
CA GLY A 554 25.47 13.24 -20.32
C GLY A 554 24.68 14.30 -19.54
N ARG A 555 23.87 15.11 -20.24
CA ARG A 555 22.84 15.99 -19.65
C ARG A 555 21.45 15.35 -19.59
N GLY A 556 21.32 14.08 -20.01
CA GLY A 556 20.06 13.33 -19.97
C GLY A 556 19.17 13.48 -21.20
N GLU A 557 19.66 14.07 -22.31
CA GLU A 557 18.94 14.08 -23.58
C GLU A 557 19.01 12.70 -24.24
N PHE A 558 17.87 12.08 -24.54
CA PHE A 558 17.77 10.74 -25.11
C PHE A 558 17.04 10.77 -26.46
N ASN A 559 17.29 9.78 -27.31
CA ASN A 559 16.54 9.66 -28.57
C ASN A 559 15.15 9.10 -28.30
N VAL A 560 14.12 9.88 -28.60
CA VAL A 560 12.71 9.57 -28.32
C VAL A 560 12.18 8.40 -29.17
N GLU A 561 12.76 8.15 -30.35
CA GLU A 561 12.36 7.05 -31.24
C GLU A 561 12.87 5.68 -30.75
N THR A 562 14.02 5.66 -30.08
CA THR A 562 14.67 4.41 -29.66
C THR A 562 14.57 4.14 -28.16
N THR A 563 14.37 5.18 -27.34
CA THR A 563 14.45 5.07 -25.88
C THR A 563 13.26 5.76 -25.21
N LYS A 564 12.52 5.00 -24.40
CA LYS A 564 11.42 5.52 -23.58
C LYS A 564 11.86 5.59 -22.12
N ILE A 565 11.94 6.81 -21.57
CA ILE A 565 12.24 6.99 -20.14
C ILE A 565 10.97 6.84 -19.31
N VAL A 566 11.03 5.98 -18.29
CA VAL A 566 9.95 5.74 -17.34
C VAL A 566 10.50 5.93 -15.93
N HIS A 567 9.79 6.68 -15.09
CA HIS A 567 10.10 6.83 -13.67
C HIS A 567 8.86 6.58 -12.82
N LEU A 568 9.06 6.09 -11.59
CA LEU A 568 7.97 5.88 -10.63
C LEU A 568 7.33 7.22 -10.27
N ALA A 569 6.00 7.25 -10.27
CA ALA A 569 5.23 8.45 -9.96
C ALA A 569 5.53 8.99 -8.54
N VAL A 570 5.92 8.11 -7.62
CA VAL A 570 6.40 8.45 -6.27
C VAL A 570 7.89 8.11 -6.21
N ASN A 571 8.74 9.12 -6.11
CA ASN A 571 10.19 8.95 -6.02
C ASN A 571 10.80 9.77 -4.87
N PRO A 572 11.99 9.38 -4.35
CA PRO A 572 12.58 10.02 -3.17
C PRO A 572 12.89 11.51 -3.37
N THR A 573 13.29 11.92 -4.58
CA THR A 573 13.55 13.33 -4.91
C THR A 573 12.28 14.18 -4.80
N ARG A 574 11.13 13.62 -5.19
CA ARG A 574 9.81 14.26 -5.10
C ARG A 574 9.32 14.36 -3.64
N GLU A 575 9.58 13.36 -2.81
CA GLU A 575 9.25 13.41 -1.38
C GLU A 575 10.12 14.42 -0.62
N LEU A 576 11.42 14.48 -0.91
CA LEU A 576 12.37 15.37 -0.23
C LEU A 576 12.12 16.84 -0.57
N LEU A 577 11.73 17.14 -1.82
CA LEU A 577 11.26 18.48 -2.22
C LEU A 577 9.91 18.82 -1.59
N GLN A 578 8.96 17.88 -1.52
CA GLN A 578 7.70 18.09 -0.80
C GLN A 578 7.92 18.37 0.68
N ASN A 579 8.86 17.69 1.34
CA ASN A 579 9.09 17.86 2.77
C ASN A 579 9.85 19.15 3.11
N LYS A 580 10.75 19.65 2.25
CA LYS A 580 11.37 20.98 2.44
C LYS A 580 10.36 22.12 2.24
N ALA A 581 9.45 22.00 1.28
CA ALA A 581 8.37 22.97 1.05
C ALA A 581 7.27 22.90 2.12
N LYS A 582 6.98 21.70 2.64
CA LYS A 582 6.03 21.46 3.74
C LYS A 582 6.65 21.62 5.13
N SER A 583 7.94 21.95 5.24
CA SER A 583 8.52 22.28 6.54
C SER A 583 7.74 23.47 7.07
N GLY A 584 7.05 23.25 8.20
CA GLY A 584 6.11 24.21 8.77
C GLY A 584 6.72 25.59 9.00
N ASP A 585 8.04 25.72 8.92
CA ASP A 585 8.80 26.95 9.02
C ASP A 585 8.43 27.96 7.91
N ILE A 586 8.18 27.55 6.65
CA ILE A 586 7.80 28.50 5.58
C ILE A 586 6.35 28.95 5.71
N GLU A 587 5.43 28.03 6.05
CA GLU A 587 4.01 28.34 6.24
C GLU A 587 3.80 29.20 7.49
N LYS A 588 4.55 28.93 8.58
CA LYS A 588 4.59 29.79 9.77
C LYS A 588 5.12 31.18 9.42
N LEU A 589 6.21 31.28 8.67
CA LEU A 589 6.75 32.58 8.23
C LEU A 589 5.80 33.36 7.30
N ARG A 590 4.98 32.68 6.50
CA ARG A 590 3.94 33.32 5.65
C ARG A 590 2.77 33.83 6.48
N GLN A 591 2.23 33.00 7.38
CA GLN A 591 1.14 33.40 8.26
C GLN A 591 1.55 34.54 9.18
N GLU A 592 2.78 34.53 9.69
CA GLU A 592 3.32 35.59 10.53
C GLU A 592 3.51 36.90 9.72
N ASN A 593 3.98 36.82 8.48
CA ASN A 593 4.06 37.99 7.58
C ASN A 593 2.68 38.55 7.21
N GLU A 594 1.69 37.70 6.98
CA GLU A 594 0.33 38.11 6.62
C GLU A 594 -0.40 38.73 7.81
N ALA A 595 -0.21 38.18 9.02
CA ALA A 595 -0.69 38.76 10.26
C ALA A 595 -0.06 40.14 10.54
N LEU A 596 1.25 40.29 10.28
CA LEU A 596 1.96 41.56 10.40
C LEU A 596 1.44 42.58 9.38
N ARG A 597 1.22 42.19 8.13
CA ARG A 597 0.64 43.06 7.09
C ARG A 597 -0.80 43.47 7.40
N ALA A 598 -1.62 42.56 7.91
CA ALA A 598 -2.99 42.86 8.30
C ALA A 598 -3.05 43.82 9.50
N ARG A 599 -2.13 43.69 10.46
CA ARG A 599 -1.99 44.67 11.56
C ARG A 599 -1.53 46.03 11.05
N LEU A 600 -0.61 46.06 10.09
CA LEU A 600 -0.09 47.29 9.52
C LEU A 600 -1.19 48.03 8.74
N ASN A 601 -1.93 47.34 7.87
CA ASN A 601 -3.04 47.94 7.12
C ASN A 601 -4.15 48.47 8.04
N LYS A 602 -4.47 47.78 9.15
CA LYS A 602 -5.42 48.29 10.15
C LYS A 602 -4.94 49.54 10.88
N LEU A 603 -3.65 49.80 10.91
CA LEU A 603 -3.05 51.04 11.44
C LEU A 603 -2.88 52.12 10.37
N THR A 604 -3.05 51.80 9.07
CA THR A 604 -2.84 52.75 7.96
C THR A 604 -4.13 53.24 7.30
N ASP A 605 -5.22 52.46 7.32
CA ASP A 605 -6.49 52.79 6.64
C ASP A 605 -7.61 53.27 7.60
N GLY A 606 -7.31 54.15 8.55
CA GLY A 606 -8.35 54.75 9.40
C GLY A 606 -7.91 55.98 10.17
N ASP A 607 -8.40 57.13 9.69
CA ASP A 607 -8.59 58.39 10.42
C ASP A 607 -9.27 58.17 11.78
N ASP A 608 -8.92 59.05 12.71
CA ASP A 608 -9.44 59.21 14.06
C ASP A 608 -10.98 59.36 14.11
N SER A 609 -11.65 58.50 14.88
CA SER A 609 -12.88 58.81 15.67
C SER A 609 -13.36 57.58 16.46
N GLU A 610 -12.94 57.52 17.72
CA GLU A 610 -13.61 57.08 18.97
C GLU A 610 -14.72 55.98 18.95
N SER A 611 -14.88 55.09 19.94
CA SER A 611 -14.11 54.54 21.07
C SER A 611 -15.00 53.47 21.76
N LEU A 612 -14.45 52.73 22.73
CA LEU A 612 -15.02 51.67 23.62
C LEU A 612 -14.85 50.23 23.08
N SER A 613 -14.18 49.28 23.73
CA SER A 613 -13.70 49.17 25.12
C SER A 613 -12.62 48.07 25.19
N ALA A 614 -11.52 48.35 25.87
CA ALA A 614 -10.44 47.40 26.15
C ALA A 614 -10.89 46.26 27.09
N PRO A 615 -10.15 45.14 27.12
CA PRO A 615 -9.37 44.90 28.33
C PRO A 615 -7.88 44.80 28.03
N ALA A 616 -7.13 45.29 29.01
CA ALA A 616 -5.69 45.47 29.02
C ALA A 616 -4.90 44.17 28.83
N GLU A 617 -3.88 44.24 27.97
CA GLU A 617 -2.52 43.82 28.33
C GLU A 617 -1.55 44.92 27.85
N ASP A 618 -1.25 45.83 28.77
CA ASP A 618 -0.13 46.77 28.66
C ASP A 618 1.18 46.00 28.59
N LYS A 619 1.73 45.88 27.38
CA LYS A 619 3.18 45.91 27.18
C LYS A 619 3.50 47.24 26.51
N LEU A 620 3.59 48.28 27.32
CA LEU A 620 4.27 49.54 27.01
C LEU A 620 5.73 49.22 26.67
N SER A 621 6.00 48.90 25.41
CA SER A 621 7.33 49.05 24.85
C SER A 621 7.50 50.53 24.57
N THR A 622 8.12 51.24 25.51
CA THR A 622 8.65 52.59 25.31
C THR A 622 9.47 52.60 24.03
N THR A 623 8.87 53.05 22.93
CA THR A 623 9.58 53.36 21.68
C THR A 623 10.41 54.60 21.95
N THR A 624 11.64 54.39 22.38
CA THR A 624 12.65 55.44 22.37
C THR A 624 12.87 55.90 20.92
N ALA A 625 13.21 57.18 20.73
CA ALA A 625 13.29 57.86 19.42
C ALA A 625 14.28 57.25 18.41
N TYR A 626 14.88 56.09 18.71
CA TYR A 626 15.79 55.33 17.86
C TYR A 626 15.13 54.15 17.14
N ASP A 627 13.89 53.79 17.45
CA ASP A 627 13.22 52.62 16.84
C ASP A 627 12.42 52.93 15.57
N THR A 628 12.29 54.20 15.18
CA THR A 628 11.75 54.58 13.87
C THR A 628 12.86 54.61 12.81
N VAL A 629 12.53 54.34 11.54
CA VAL A 629 13.48 54.38 10.41
C VAL A 629 14.20 55.73 10.32
N GLU A 630 13.55 56.82 10.72
CA GLU A 630 14.16 58.15 10.83
C GLU A 630 15.09 58.30 12.03
N GLY A 631 14.76 57.70 13.18
CA GLY A 631 15.63 57.60 14.36
C GLY A 631 16.93 56.85 14.05
N LEU A 632 16.84 55.71 13.35
CA LEU A 632 17.99 54.96 12.86
C LEU A 632 18.81 55.75 11.84
N LYS A 633 18.18 56.51 10.95
CA LYS A 633 18.89 57.40 10.00
C LYS A 633 19.67 58.50 10.75
N LYS A 634 19.05 59.16 11.74
CA LYS A 634 19.73 60.17 12.57
C LYS A 634 20.86 59.57 13.41
N LEU A 635 20.69 58.37 13.95
CA LEU A 635 21.74 57.66 14.69
C LEU A 635 22.90 57.25 13.77
N ASN A 636 22.61 56.75 12.55
CA ASN A 636 23.64 56.39 11.58
C ASN A 636 24.38 57.64 11.06
N GLN A 637 23.69 58.76 10.92
CA GLN A 637 24.30 60.05 10.57
C GLN A 637 25.19 60.59 11.70
N ARG A 638 24.74 60.49 12.97
CA ARG A 638 25.58 60.79 14.15
C ARG A 638 26.77 59.84 14.27
N LEU A 639 26.60 58.53 14.05
CA LEU A 639 27.70 57.56 14.07
C LEU A 639 28.70 57.78 12.93
N LYS A 640 28.24 58.21 11.75
CA LYS A 640 29.13 58.64 10.66
C LYS A 640 29.85 59.94 10.98
N GLN A 641 29.25 60.85 11.75
CA GLN A 641 29.94 62.05 12.24
C GLN A 641 30.95 61.72 13.34
N VAL A 642 30.63 60.82 14.27
CA VAL A 642 31.55 60.36 15.34
C VAL A 642 32.72 59.56 14.75
N ARG A 643 32.48 58.69 13.74
CA ARG A 643 33.54 58.00 12.99
C ARG A 643 34.38 58.91 12.07
N ARG A 644 34.00 60.17 11.93
CA ARG A 644 34.80 61.19 11.24
C ARG A 644 35.52 62.15 12.21
N CYS A 645 35.21 62.10 13.51
CA CYS A 645 35.81 62.94 14.55
C CYS A 645 36.70 62.17 15.55
N ASN A 646 36.76 60.85 15.43
CA ASN A 646 37.93 60.04 15.81
C ASN A 646 38.72 59.74 14.55
#